data_AF-A0A6G1Q906-F1
#
_entry.id   AF-A0A6G1Q906-F1
#
_cell.length_a   1.000
_cell.length_b   1.000
_cell.length_c   1.000
_cell.angle_alpha   90.00
_cell.angle_beta   90.00
_cell.angle_gamma   90.00
#
_symmetry.space_group_name_H-M   'P 1'
#
loop_
_entity.id
_entity.type
_entity.pdbx_description
1 polymer ?
#
loop_
_entity_poly.entity_id
_entity_poly.type
_entity_poly.pdbx_seq_one_letter_code
_entity_poly.pdbx_strand_id
1 'polypeptide(L)'
;MDQARSTISKIFNGEPHSYTRFNLTQNMEGDNTQVEMKLSSDADEEVEGNGVGEHLNHTCKPRVAQKSGRTPKNLCFIGATIFLIFIIGYLIGYLVHRKKDSVPISSASVLPLENTVVHEMGAAPLMDWDDVKRLLAEKIKVKTFDSTFSEFGSAGHQAGSSGDESLANKVLRKFKEFGMTTWTDEHFIKVQDPPTSGKPNRIFFQSEDYSADGFLSYSATGTVTGAVVYAHYGREFDLTALTERNIELKGRVVLVRAGRISFAEKVANAAKKNAAAVLIYPDSNEEMTPLFGHVHMGLGDPYTPGFPSFNHTQFPPVQSSGLPTILAQTISKSTATKILGKLNGQAMLDSWGSFGRLGDINDNITVEVNNVLTEKKINNVFGVIKGFVDADRYMVIGAQRDAWGPGFAASTVGTSVLVNLARAISDMVKNDGFKPRRSIIFASWSAGEYGSIGATEWLEGYLSSLSLKAFSYVNLDGIVTGSAGFKVAASPLMHSLVRSTMKEVSNLNTGASIFSRLTDNNWESNVLEPLKLDNAAYPFLTFSGIPSISFRFSDNSDYPYFGTTLDTLDKLTQVTGNKVSQLTQIAAQFAGQIVLRLVHDHLLQMDLAKYDKVIRTHLAQINLRFKNLQNTNPQFPKNLTMKWLMSASGSYSRASRGMASVILNSNLEDVEMCRVINDRIMTVERNFLSPYVSPRESPFRHILFGSGSHTLQGLLDHLDALRSNKPEADFALFQTQFALATWTIQGCANSLAGDIWSLDNEI
;
A
#
# COMPACT_ATOMS: atom_id res chain seq x y z
N MET A 1 -11.16 39.60 42.54
CA MET A 1 -10.97 38.14 42.50
C MET A 1 -12.03 37.43 41.65
N ASP A 2 -13.23 37.98 41.47
CA ASP A 2 -14.27 37.34 40.63
C ASP A 2 -14.10 37.53 39.12
N GLN A 3 -13.36 38.55 38.69
CA GLN A 3 -13.03 38.75 37.28
C GLN A 3 -12.01 37.71 36.78
N ALA A 4 -11.10 37.25 37.64
CA ALA A 4 -10.15 36.18 37.33
C ALA A 4 -10.84 34.80 37.25
N ARG A 5 -11.91 34.57 38.02
CA ARG A 5 -12.70 33.31 37.95
C ARG A 5 -13.57 33.23 36.69
N SER A 6 -14.10 34.37 36.21
CA SER A 6 -14.89 34.42 34.98
C SER A 6 -14.05 34.16 33.72
N THR A 7 -12.79 34.61 33.69
CA THR A 7 -11.89 34.37 32.55
C THR A 7 -11.42 32.92 32.50
N ILE A 8 -11.25 32.26 33.65
CA ILE A 8 -10.81 30.85 33.72
C ILE A 8 -11.94 29.88 33.31
N SER A 9 -13.21 30.14 33.65
CA SER A 9 -14.30 29.22 33.25
C SER A 9 -14.63 29.24 31.75
N LYS A 10 -14.26 30.31 31.02
CA LYS A 10 -14.41 30.39 29.56
C LYS A 10 -13.29 29.69 28.79
N ILE A 11 -12.18 29.37 29.44
CA ILE A 11 -11.03 28.68 28.82
C ILE A 11 -11.21 27.16 28.85
N PHE A 12 -11.99 26.61 29.78
CA PHE A 12 -12.05 25.17 30.04
C PHE A 12 -13.31 24.43 29.56
N ASN A 13 -14.31 25.12 29.02
CA ASN A 13 -15.49 24.47 28.43
C ASN A 13 -15.63 24.84 26.95
N GLY A 14 -14.88 24.13 26.11
CA GLY A 14 -15.07 24.04 24.67
C GLY A 14 -15.17 22.56 24.26
N GLU A 15 -16.17 22.25 23.46
CA GLU A 15 -16.51 20.95 22.85
C GLU A 15 -15.36 20.34 22.00
N PRO A 16 -15.44 19.05 21.58
CA PRO A 16 -14.26 18.22 21.34
C PRO A 16 -13.54 18.59 20.05
N HIS A 17 -12.26 18.96 20.16
CA HIS A 17 -11.41 19.29 19.02
C HIS A 17 -10.62 18.08 18.54
N SER A 18 -10.78 17.79 17.24
CA SER A 18 -9.90 16.97 16.40
C SER A 18 -8.48 17.55 16.38
N TYR A 19 -7.47 16.67 16.43
CA TYR A 19 -6.07 17.06 16.62
C TYR A 19 -5.31 17.04 15.29
N THR A 20 -5.14 18.19 14.65
CA THR A 20 -4.18 18.41 13.56
C THR A 20 -2.94 19.10 14.12
N ARG A 21 -1.76 18.50 13.95
CA ARG A 21 -0.52 18.95 14.60
C ARG A 21 0.46 19.56 13.61
N PHE A 22 0.20 20.77 13.13
CA PHE A 22 1.22 21.70 12.65
C PHE A 22 0.67 23.13 12.76
N ASN A 23 1.18 23.91 13.71
CA ASN A 23 1.02 25.36 13.67
C ASN A 23 2.24 26.00 14.31
N LEU A 24 3.12 26.55 13.47
CA LEU A 24 4.16 27.47 13.87
C LEU A 24 3.70 28.88 13.45
N THR A 25 3.26 29.61 14.48
CA THR A 25 3.31 31.07 14.68
C THR A 25 2.55 32.01 13.73
N GLN A 26 1.56 32.68 14.33
CA GLN A 26 1.17 34.08 14.04
C GLN A 26 2.40 34.98 13.93
N ASN A 27 2.39 35.90 12.97
CA ASN A 27 2.97 37.24 13.14
C ASN A 27 2.03 38.28 12.54
N MET A 28 1.73 39.28 13.36
CA MET A 28 1.09 40.55 12.99
C MET A 28 2.07 41.39 12.14
N GLU A 29 1.48 42.16 11.24
CA GLU A 29 1.90 43.46 10.68
C GLU A 29 3.33 43.99 10.96
N GLY A 30 4.04 44.38 9.89
CA GLY A 30 5.05 45.44 9.95
C GLY A 30 6.27 45.26 9.04
N ASP A 31 6.24 45.99 7.92
CA ASP A 31 7.37 46.55 7.16
C ASP A 31 8.28 45.66 6.28
N ASN A 32 8.01 45.76 4.97
CA ASN A 32 8.91 45.96 3.84
C ASN A 32 10.36 45.44 3.95
N THR A 33 10.70 44.47 3.09
CA THR A 33 11.90 44.53 2.24
C THR A 33 11.84 43.45 1.16
N GLN A 34 11.72 43.88 -0.10
CA GLN A 34 12.01 43.06 -1.27
C GLN A 34 13.51 42.71 -1.28
N VAL A 35 13.85 41.44 -1.48
CA VAL A 35 15.16 41.06 -2.03
C VAL A 35 14.95 39.86 -2.97
N GLU A 36 15.21 40.11 -4.26
CA GLU A 36 15.25 39.13 -5.34
C GLU A 36 16.37 38.10 -5.12
N MET A 37 16.06 36.81 -5.33
CA MET A 37 17.07 35.77 -5.49
C MET A 37 17.67 35.84 -6.89
N LYS A 38 18.96 36.13 -7.00
CA LYS A 38 19.77 35.79 -8.18
C LYS A 38 20.55 34.50 -7.93
N LEU A 39 20.21 33.48 -8.71
CA LEU A 39 20.98 32.25 -8.89
C LEU A 39 22.15 32.54 -9.84
N SER A 40 23.38 32.24 -9.41
CA SER A 40 24.56 32.23 -10.28
C SER A 40 24.85 30.80 -10.73
N SER A 41 24.85 30.58 -12.04
CA SER A 41 25.44 29.45 -12.74
C SER A 41 26.77 29.89 -13.34
N ASP A 42 27.86 29.18 -13.02
CA ASP A 42 29.12 29.25 -13.75
C ASP A 42 29.09 28.33 -14.96
N ALA A 43 29.58 28.81 -16.10
CA ALA A 43 30.35 28.02 -17.07
C ALA A 43 31.03 28.96 -18.08
N ASP A 44 32.35 28.81 -18.16
CA ASP A 44 33.32 29.50 -19.01
C ASP A 44 33.04 29.33 -20.51
N GLU A 45 33.48 30.33 -21.31
CA GLU A 45 34.20 30.13 -22.58
C GLU A 45 34.77 31.48 -23.06
N GLU A 46 36.09 31.69 -22.90
CA GLU A 46 36.84 32.68 -23.68
C GLU A 46 37.76 31.97 -24.66
N VAL A 47 37.66 32.35 -25.94
CA VAL A 47 38.60 31.97 -27.00
C VAL A 47 39.09 33.23 -27.71
N GLU A 48 40.43 33.28 -27.78
CA GLU A 48 41.31 33.92 -28.76
C GLU A 48 41.61 35.43 -28.72
N GLY A 49 42.92 35.71 -28.61
CA GLY A 49 43.51 36.76 -29.45
C GLY A 49 44.91 37.26 -29.12
N ASN A 50 45.93 36.42 -29.34
CA ASN A 50 47.27 36.73 -29.88
C ASN A 50 48.23 37.74 -29.21
N GLY A 51 49.48 37.29 -29.00
CA GLY A 51 50.64 38.18 -29.22
C GLY A 51 51.97 37.85 -28.52
N VAL A 52 52.76 36.92 -29.11
CA VAL A 52 54.24 36.97 -29.31
C VAL A 52 55.20 37.10 -28.10
N GLY A 53 56.19 36.19 -28.03
CA GLY A 53 57.57 36.55 -27.64
C GLY A 53 58.33 35.67 -26.64
N GLU A 54 59.10 34.71 -27.17
CA GLU A 54 60.45 34.23 -26.75
C GLU A 54 60.81 33.85 -25.29
N HIS A 55 61.15 32.56 -25.15
CA HIS A 55 62.37 31.95 -24.60
C HIS A 55 62.99 32.34 -23.21
N LEU A 56 63.29 31.26 -22.46
CA LEU A 56 64.44 30.99 -21.56
C LEU A 56 64.25 31.07 -20.03
N ASN A 57 64.28 29.87 -19.44
CA ASN A 57 65.17 29.39 -18.37
C ASN A 57 65.21 30.04 -16.96
N HIS A 58 65.06 29.11 -16.02
CA HIS A 58 65.78 28.95 -14.75
C HIS A 58 65.45 29.82 -13.52
N THR A 59 65.28 29.06 -12.43
CA THR A 59 65.70 29.34 -11.04
C THR A 59 64.89 30.35 -10.23
N CYS A 60 64.15 29.80 -9.27
CA CYS A 60 63.43 30.52 -8.22
C CYS A 60 64.20 30.46 -6.89
N LYS A 61 64.15 31.60 -6.18
CA LYS A 61 64.49 31.93 -4.77
C LYS A 61 65.83 32.68 -4.57
N PRO A 62 65.92 33.69 -3.65
CA PRO A 62 65.21 33.72 -2.36
C PRO A 62 64.67 35.09 -1.82
N ARG A 63 63.77 34.94 -0.83
CA ARG A 63 63.37 35.81 0.31
C ARG A 63 63.74 37.30 0.35
N VAL A 64 62.74 38.13 0.66
CA VAL A 64 62.82 39.15 1.73
C VAL A 64 61.57 39.10 2.61
N ALA A 65 61.80 39.06 3.92
CA ALA A 65 60.79 39.10 4.97
C ALA A 65 60.48 40.54 5.36
N GLN A 66 59.21 40.87 5.58
CA GLN A 66 58.82 42.12 6.25
C GLN A 66 57.96 41.81 7.47
N LYS A 67 58.52 42.13 8.64
CA LYS A 67 57.87 42.09 9.95
C LYS A 67 56.84 43.22 10.06
N SER A 68 55.66 42.90 10.58
CA SER A 68 54.76 43.83 11.29
C SER A 68 54.25 43.03 12.51
N GLY A 69 54.38 43.45 13.76
CA GLY A 69 54.18 44.77 14.35
C GLY A 69 53.00 44.62 15.32
N ARG A 70 53.24 44.04 16.50
CA ARG A 70 52.21 43.80 17.54
C ARG A 70 51.69 45.15 18.04
N THR A 71 50.49 45.54 17.63
CA THR A 71 49.79 46.70 18.16
C THR A 71 48.91 46.29 19.35
N PRO A 72 48.74 47.14 20.38
CA PRO A 72 47.99 46.81 21.60
C PRO A 72 46.50 46.50 21.32
N LYS A 73 45.95 46.95 20.20
CA LYS A 73 44.59 46.63 19.74
C LYS A 73 44.44 45.15 19.35
N ASN A 74 45.44 44.54 18.69
CA ASN A 74 45.38 43.13 18.31
C ASN A 74 45.55 42.19 19.52
N LEU A 75 46.30 42.61 20.55
CA LEU A 75 46.39 41.89 21.82
C LEU A 75 45.07 41.93 22.60
N CYS A 76 44.35 43.05 22.56
CA CYS A 76 43.03 43.17 23.20
C CYS A 76 41.99 42.28 22.51
N PHE A 77 41.98 42.23 21.17
CA PHE A 77 41.10 41.32 20.42
C PHE A 77 41.40 39.86 20.73
N ILE A 78 42.68 39.45 20.74
CA ILE A 78 43.05 38.07 21.08
C ILE A 78 42.62 37.72 22.51
N GLY A 79 42.81 38.64 23.46
CA GLY A 79 42.34 38.46 24.84
C GLY A 79 40.83 38.31 24.96
N ALA A 80 40.06 39.13 24.23
CA ALA A 80 38.60 39.06 24.20
C ALA A 80 38.09 37.74 23.59
N THR A 81 38.73 37.26 22.50
CA THR A 81 38.36 35.99 21.87
C THR A 81 38.63 34.81 22.79
N ILE A 82 39.77 34.78 23.48
CA ILE A 82 40.10 33.72 24.43
C ILE A 82 39.12 33.71 25.61
N PHE A 83 38.75 34.90 26.13
CA PHE A 83 37.79 35.02 27.21
C PHE A 83 36.40 34.53 26.80
N LEU A 84 35.96 34.84 25.57
CA LEU A 84 34.69 34.38 25.03
C LEU A 84 34.63 32.84 24.94
N ILE A 85 35.70 32.21 24.44
CA ILE A 85 35.79 30.75 24.35
C ILE A 85 35.74 30.12 25.76
N PHE A 86 36.39 30.75 26.74
CA PHE A 86 36.39 30.26 28.13
C PHE A 86 34.99 30.37 28.77
N ILE A 87 34.25 31.45 28.53
CA ILE A 87 32.88 31.59 29.04
C ILE A 87 31.93 30.58 28.38
N ILE A 88 32.04 30.35 27.08
CA ILE A 88 31.22 29.34 26.38
C ILE A 88 31.52 27.95 26.93
N GLY A 89 32.80 27.60 27.12
CA GLY A 89 33.21 26.34 27.72
C GLY A 89 32.71 26.19 29.17
N TYR A 90 32.78 27.25 29.97
CA TYR A 90 32.26 27.27 31.33
C TYR A 90 30.74 27.09 31.37
N LEU A 91 29.99 27.72 30.45
CA LEU A 91 28.52 27.59 30.40
C LEU A 91 28.09 26.18 30.03
N ILE A 92 28.78 25.56 29.06
CA ILE A 92 28.54 24.15 28.66
C ILE A 92 28.89 23.23 29.83
N GLY A 93 30.02 23.46 30.50
CA GLY A 93 30.41 22.72 31.71
C GLY A 93 29.39 22.83 32.84
N TYR A 94 28.90 24.05 33.11
CA TYR A 94 27.90 24.32 34.15
C TYR A 94 26.55 23.64 33.87
N LEU A 95 26.11 23.63 32.60
CA LEU A 95 24.86 22.98 32.21
C LEU A 95 24.94 21.45 32.28
N VAL A 96 26.11 20.87 32.01
CA VAL A 96 26.34 19.41 32.06
C VAL A 96 26.57 18.92 33.49
N HIS A 97 27.12 19.75 34.39
CA HIS A 97 27.48 19.34 35.77
C HIS A 97 26.49 19.76 36.86
N ARG A 98 25.22 20.03 36.51
CA ARG A 98 24.20 20.33 37.51
C ARG A 98 23.92 19.09 38.37
N LYS A 99 24.62 18.99 39.51
CA LYS A 99 24.32 18.03 40.59
C LYS A 99 22.86 18.20 41.00
N LYS A 100 22.15 17.07 41.08
CA LYS A 100 20.83 16.97 41.72
C LYS A 100 21.01 17.29 43.20
N ASP A 101 20.56 18.47 43.61
CA ASP A 101 20.36 18.76 45.02
C ASP A 101 19.09 18.04 45.49
N SER A 102 19.30 17.20 46.49
CA SER A 102 18.33 16.49 47.31
C SER A 102 17.30 17.45 47.93
N VAL A 103 16.02 17.14 47.74
CA VAL A 103 14.88 17.83 48.38
C VAL A 103 14.80 17.42 49.86
N PRO A 104 14.53 18.35 50.81
CA PRO A 104 14.36 18.01 52.20
C PRO A 104 13.01 17.35 52.48
N ILE A 105 13.05 16.40 53.42
CA ILE A 105 11.91 15.70 54.00
C ILE A 105 10.98 16.71 54.72
N SER A 106 9.69 16.70 54.38
CA SER A 106 8.61 17.21 55.22
C SER A 106 7.57 16.09 55.40
N SER A 107 7.26 15.81 56.65
CA SER A 107 6.45 14.71 57.15
C SER A 107 4.94 14.87 56.88
N ALA A 108 4.36 13.76 56.42
CA ALA A 108 3.01 13.22 56.67
C ALA A 108 1.75 14.04 56.36
N SER A 109 1.09 13.68 55.25
CA SER A 109 -0.35 13.39 55.24
C SER A 109 -0.62 12.19 54.33
N VAL A 110 -1.06 11.09 54.92
CA VAL A 110 -1.37 9.81 54.28
C VAL A 110 -2.61 9.97 53.38
N LEU A 111 -2.47 9.61 52.10
CA LEU A 111 -3.58 9.18 51.24
C LEU A 111 -3.19 7.83 50.60
N PRO A 112 -4.12 6.89 50.41
CA PRO A 112 -3.81 5.47 50.28
C PRO A 112 -3.16 5.12 48.93
N LEU A 113 -2.17 4.24 49.02
CA LEU A 113 -1.49 3.54 47.94
C LEU A 113 -2.50 2.77 47.06
N GLU A 114 -2.59 3.12 45.78
CA GLU A 114 -3.11 2.21 44.76
C GLU A 114 -1.96 1.85 43.81
N ASN A 115 -1.39 0.67 44.09
CA ASN A 115 -0.54 -0.20 43.28
C ASN A 115 0.48 0.45 42.32
N THR A 116 1.72 0.58 42.80
CA THR A 116 2.93 0.52 41.97
C THR A 116 2.91 -0.73 41.09
N VAL A 117 2.78 -0.55 39.78
CA VAL A 117 3.05 -1.59 38.79
C VAL A 117 4.55 -1.89 38.85
N VAL A 118 4.88 -3.07 39.34
CA VAL A 118 6.22 -3.64 39.27
C VAL A 118 6.57 -3.78 37.79
N HIS A 119 7.61 -3.08 37.33
CA HIS A 119 8.26 -3.43 36.07
C HIS A 119 8.94 -4.79 36.27
N GLU A 120 8.28 -5.86 35.82
CA GLU A 120 8.86 -7.19 35.71
C GLU A 120 10.04 -7.12 34.70
N MET A 121 11.27 -6.98 35.20
CA MET A 121 12.50 -7.30 34.47
C MET A 121 12.75 -8.82 34.46
N GLY A 122 11.73 -9.57 34.07
CA GLY A 122 11.81 -11.00 33.83
C GLY A 122 10.95 -11.33 32.61
N ALA A 123 11.41 -12.26 31.76
CA ALA A 123 10.61 -12.77 30.66
C ALA A 123 9.25 -13.22 31.23
N ALA A 124 8.19 -12.45 30.95
CA ALA A 124 6.85 -12.83 31.38
C ALA A 124 6.60 -14.28 30.91
N PRO A 125 6.06 -15.17 31.77
CA PRO A 125 5.80 -16.54 31.38
C PRO A 125 5.00 -16.57 30.08
N LEU A 126 5.61 -17.11 29.03
CA LEU A 126 4.98 -17.20 27.73
C LEU A 126 3.91 -18.29 27.83
N MET A 127 2.64 -17.91 27.64
CA MET A 127 1.56 -18.89 27.45
C MET A 127 1.96 -19.80 26.27
N ASP A 128 1.75 -21.10 26.35
CA ASP A 128 2.16 -21.95 25.22
C ASP A 128 1.31 -21.66 23.97
N TRP A 129 1.87 -21.88 22.79
CA TRP A 129 1.16 -21.63 21.54
C TRP A 129 -0.12 -22.47 21.42
N ASP A 130 -0.12 -23.71 21.93
CA ASP A 130 -1.32 -24.54 21.91
C ASP A 130 -2.44 -23.98 22.80
N ASP A 131 -2.08 -23.33 23.92
CA ASP A 131 -3.03 -22.63 24.78
C ASP A 131 -3.59 -21.38 24.09
N VAL A 132 -2.74 -20.58 23.44
CA VAL A 132 -3.17 -19.40 22.68
C VAL A 132 -4.15 -19.76 21.56
N LYS A 133 -3.86 -20.84 20.81
CA LYS A 133 -4.78 -21.37 19.79
C LYS A 133 -6.10 -21.81 20.38
N ARG A 134 -6.05 -22.57 21.48
CA ARG A 134 -7.24 -23.09 22.16
C ARG A 134 -8.15 -21.94 22.62
N LEU A 135 -7.57 -20.94 23.27
CA LEU A 135 -8.30 -19.73 23.69
C LEU A 135 -8.95 -19.03 22.50
N LEU A 136 -8.20 -18.78 21.41
CA LEU A 136 -8.78 -18.15 20.22
C LEU A 136 -9.98 -18.96 19.66
N ALA A 137 -9.84 -20.28 19.57
CA ALA A 137 -10.88 -21.18 19.09
C ALA A 137 -12.12 -21.16 20.00
N GLU A 138 -11.95 -21.06 21.32
CA GLU A 138 -13.05 -20.96 22.28
C GLU A 138 -13.83 -19.64 22.16
N LYS A 139 -13.14 -18.53 21.84
CA LYS A 139 -13.77 -17.19 21.74
C LYS A 139 -14.41 -16.90 20.37
N ILE A 140 -14.00 -17.59 19.31
CA ILE A 140 -14.54 -17.44 17.95
C ILE A 140 -15.55 -18.55 17.64
N LYS A 141 -16.83 -18.24 17.85
CA LYS A 141 -17.96 -19.16 17.59
C LYS A 141 -18.79 -18.70 16.40
N VAL A 142 -19.33 -19.66 15.64
CA VAL A 142 -20.20 -19.40 14.48
C VAL A 142 -21.37 -18.49 14.84
N LYS A 143 -22.06 -18.75 15.96
CA LYS A 143 -23.24 -17.99 16.42
C LYS A 143 -22.96 -16.50 16.63
N THR A 144 -21.71 -16.11 16.93
CA THR A 144 -21.36 -14.71 17.13
C THR A 144 -21.32 -13.93 15.81
N PHE A 145 -21.08 -14.61 14.68
CA PHE A 145 -21.10 -13.96 13.38
C PHE A 145 -22.52 -13.61 12.93
N ASP A 146 -23.51 -14.46 13.21
CA ASP A 146 -24.91 -14.17 12.84
C ASP A 146 -25.40 -12.87 13.48
N SER A 147 -25.09 -12.65 14.76
CA SER A 147 -25.43 -11.39 15.44
C SER A 147 -24.64 -10.20 14.90
N THR A 148 -23.37 -10.40 14.56
CA THR A 148 -22.51 -9.33 14.04
C THR A 148 -22.91 -8.93 12.62
N PHE A 149 -23.34 -9.88 11.78
CA PHE A 149 -23.87 -9.62 10.45
C PHE A 149 -25.15 -8.78 10.51
N SER A 150 -26.06 -9.07 11.44
CA SER A 150 -27.25 -8.23 11.63
C SER A 150 -26.90 -6.85 12.20
N GLU A 151 -25.85 -6.76 13.02
CA GLU A 151 -25.43 -5.50 13.63
C GLU A 151 -24.71 -4.56 12.64
N PHE A 152 -23.85 -5.09 11.77
CA PHE A 152 -23.05 -4.31 10.82
C PHE A 152 -23.60 -4.29 9.39
N GLY A 153 -24.55 -5.18 9.07
CA GLY A 153 -25.26 -5.14 7.80
C GLY A 153 -26.07 -3.85 7.66
N SER A 154 -26.05 -3.27 6.46
CA SER A 154 -26.81 -2.07 6.11
C SER A 154 -27.28 -2.16 4.66
N ALA A 155 -28.32 -1.41 4.33
CA ALA A 155 -28.80 -1.30 2.94
C ALA A 155 -27.88 -0.44 2.05
N GLY A 156 -27.07 0.43 2.67
CA GLY A 156 -26.14 1.31 1.97
C GLY A 156 -25.22 2.03 2.96
N HIS A 157 -23.93 2.10 2.64
CA HIS A 157 -22.92 2.76 3.47
C HIS A 157 -21.73 3.18 2.61
N GLN A 158 -22.03 3.93 1.55
CA GLN A 158 -21.02 4.51 0.66
C GLN A 158 -20.08 5.43 1.44
N ALA A 159 -18.82 5.52 1.01
CA ALA A 159 -17.82 6.33 1.67
C ALA A 159 -18.28 7.78 1.88
N GLY A 160 -18.13 8.29 3.09
CA GLY A 160 -18.53 9.66 3.47
C GLY A 160 -20.04 9.91 3.56
N SER A 161 -20.88 8.88 3.41
CA SER A 161 -22.31 8.97 3.70
C SER A 161 -22.61 8.88 5.20
N SER A 162 -23.83 9.24 5.59
CA SER A 162 -24.31 9.03 6.97
C SER A 162 -24.33 7.56 7.38
N GLY A 163 -24.52 6.64 6.43
CA GLY A 163 -24.44 5.20 6.66
C GLY A 163 -23.02 4.76 7.04
N ASP A 164 -22.02 5.24 6.31
CA ASP A 164 -20.60 5.00 6.63
C ASP A 164 -20.21 5.60 7.99
N GLU A 165 -20.58 6.85 8.27
CA GLU A 165 -20.31 7.50 9.56
C GLU A 165 -20.98 6.78 10.73
N SER A 166 -22.22 6.29 10.55
CA SER A 166 -22.93 5.49 11.56
C SER A 166 -22.20 4.17 11.87
N LEU A 167 -21.72 3.47 10.83
CA LEU A 167 -20.92 2.26 11.02
C LEU A 167 -19.56 2.56 11.66
N ALA A 168 -18.90 3.66 11.28
CA ALA A 168 -17.64 4.10 11.90
C ALA A 168 -17.80 4.31 13.41
N ASN A 169 -18.83 5.05 13.80
CA ASN A 169 -19.17 5.30 15.20
C ASN A 169 -19.52 4.02 15.96
N LYS A 170 -20.16 3.05 15.28
CA LYS A 170 -20.46 1.74 15.86
C LYS A 170 -19.19 0.92 16.11
N VAL A 171 -18.26 0.85 15.16
CA VAL A 171 -16.95 0.19 15.33
C VAL A 171 -16.17 0.84 16.48
N LEU A 172 -16.10 2.18 16.49
CA LEU A 172 -15.40 2.94 17.53
C LEU A 172 -15.96 2.63 18.92
N ARG A 173 -17.29 2.56 19.05
CA ARG A 173 -17.97 2.21 20.30
C ARG A 173 -17.62 0.80 20.76
N LYS A 174 -17.64 -0.19 19.86
CA LYS A 174 -17.24 -1.57 20.19
C LYS A 174 -15.79 -1.65 20.68
N PHE A 175 -14.86 -0.97 20.02
CA PHE A 175 -13.46 -0.95 20.48
C PHE A 175 -13.33 -0.31 21.88
N LYS A 176 -14.11 0.74 22.18
CA LYS A 176 -14.18 1.33 23.53
C LYS A 176 -14.80 0.37 24.56
N GLU A 177 -15.86 -0.35 24.21
CA GLU A 177 -16.48 -1.37 25.06
C GLU A 177 -15.52 -2.51 25.38
N PHE A 178 -14.67 -2.90 24.43
CA PHE A 178 -13.59 -3.85 24.66
C PHE A 178 -12.44 -3.25 25.48
N GLY A 179 -12.51 -1.96 25.84
CA GLY A 179 -11.52 -1.20 26.61
C GLY A 179 -10.17 -1.14 25.92
N MET A 180 -10.18 -0.97 24.60
CA MET A 180 -8.99 -0.68 23.80
C MET A 180 -8.70 0.83 23.80
N THR A 181 -7.45 1.21 23.51
CA THR A 181 -7.15 2.61 23.19
C THR A 181 -7.64 2.89 21.77
N THR A 182 -8.45 3.94 21.57
CA THR A 182 -9.10 4.22 20.28
C THR A 182 -8.86 5.64 19.81
N TRP A 183 -8.82 5.82 18.49
CA TRP A 183 -8.84 7.14 17.85
C TRP A 183 -9.47 7.03 16.46
N THR A 184 -9.78 8.19 15.88
CA THR A 184 -10.24 8.33 14.50
C THR A 184 -9.24 9.18 13.72
N ASP A 185 -9.20 8.96 12.42
CA ASP A 185 -8.33 9.67 11.48
C ASP A 185 -9.20 10.13 10.32
N GLU A 186 -9.34 11.45 10.19
CA GLU A 186 -10.28 12.09 9.28
C GLU A 186 -9.54 12.65 8.06
N HIS A 187 -10.08 12.40 6.87
CA HIS A 187 -9.54 12.87 5.59
C HIS A 187 -10.63 13.53 4.75
N PHE A 188 -10.24 14.52 3.94
CA PHE A 188 -11.13 15.20 2.99
C PHE A 188 -10.70 14.86 1.58
N ILE A 189 -11.45 13.97 0.94
CA ILE A 189 -11.04 13.32 -0.30
C ILE A 189 -11.88 13.81 -1.48
N LYS A 190 -11.29 13.78 -2.68
CA LYS A 190 -11.98 14.12 -3.93
C LYS A 190 -12.29 12.89 -4.76
N VAL A 191 -13.57 12.54 -4.84
CA VAL A 191 -14.07 11.41 -5.63
C VAL A 191 -15.01 11.89 -6.72
N GLN A 192 -15.29 11.05 -7.71
CA GLN A 192 -16.37 11.35 -8.66
C GLN A 192 -17.64 10.57 -8.33
N ASP A 193 -18.78 11.25 -8.44
CA ASP A 193 -20.14 10.69 -8.33
C ASP A 193 -20.94 10.98 -9.62
N PRO A 194 -22.02 10.22 -9.89
CA PRO A 194 -22.94 10.56 -10.98
C PRO A 194 -23.67 11.88 -10.66
N PRO A 195 -24.07 12.63 -11.70
CA PRO A 195 -24.72 13.92 -11.51
C PRO A 195 -26.09 13.77 -10.84
N THR A 196 -26.33 14.53 -9.76
CA THR A 196 -27.58 14.45 -8.96
C THR A 196 -28.81 15.00 -9.71
N SER A 197 -28.61 15.88 -10.70
CA SER A 197 -29.70 16.42 -11.52
C SER A 197 -29.19 16.82 -12.92
N GLY A 198 -30.09 16.82 -13.91
CA GLY A 198 -29.81 17.30 -15.27
C GLY A 198 -29.46 16.20 -16.26
N LYS A 199 -28.16 15.90 -16.43
CA LYS A 199 -27.64 15.07 -17.54
C LYS A 199 -27.08 13.73 -17.03
N PRO A 200 -27.87 12.64 -16.99
CA PRO A 200 -27.34 11.33 -16.61
C PRO A 200 -26.33 10.84 -17.65
N ASN A 201 -25.55 9.83 -17.29
CA ASN A 201 -24.69 9.14 -18.24
C ASN A 201 -25.56 8.34 -19.22
N ARG A 202 -25.25 8.41 -20.52
CA ARG A 202 -26.08 7.83 -21.59
C ARG A 202 -25.25 7.10 -22.63
N ILE A 203 -25.85 6.08 -23.20
CA ILE A 203 -25.28 5.31 -24.31
C ILE A 203 -26.31 5.28 -25.43
N PHE A 204 -25.96 5.81 -26.60
CA PHE A 204 -26.83 5.83 -27.76
C PHE A 204 -26.26 4.93 -28.87
N PHE A 205 -27.03 3.93 -29.30
CA PHE A 205 -26.61 2.98 -30.33
C PHE A 205 -27.79 2.64 -31.25
N GLN A 206 -27.60 2.81 -32.57
CA GLN A 206 -28.60 2.48 -33.60
C GLN A 206 -30.03 3.00 -33.29
N SER A 207 -30.16 4.27 -32.88
CA SER A 207 -31.44 4.91 -32.53
C SER A 207 -32.08 4.47 -31.21
N GLU A 208 -31.40 3.68 -30.40
CA GLU A 208 -31.80 3.36 -29.02
C GLU A 208 -30.96 4.16 -28.02
N ASP A 209 -31.61 4.77 -27.03
CA ASP A 209 -30.99 5.44 -25.89
C ASP A 209 -31.05 4.51 -24.68
N TYR A 210 -29.88 4.19 -24.11
CA TYR A 210 -29.72 3.38 -22.92
C TYR A 210 -29.22 4.26 -21.77
N SER A 211 -30.04 4.34 -20.70
CA SER A 211 -29.62 4.94 -19.43
C SER A 211 -28.57 4.06 -18.75
N ALA A 212 -27.53 4.70 -18.19
CA ALA A 212 -26.53 4.01 -17.40
C ALA A 212 -26.82 4.22 -15.90
N ASP A 213 -27.36 3.19 -15.24
CA ASP A 213 -27.70 3.27 -13.82
C ASP A 213 -26.48 3.07 -12.90
N GLY A 214 -25.40 2.48 -13.44
CA GLY A 214 -24.09 2.36 -12.77
C GLY A 214 -23.13 3.46 -13.23
N PHE A 215 -21.95 3.55 -12.62
CA PHE A 215 -20.92 4.49 -13.06
C PHE A 215 -19.52 4.04 -12.65
N LEU A 216 -18.51 4.61 -13.33
CA LEU A 216 -17.10 4.44 -12.98
C LEU A 216 -16.54 5.75 -12.46
N SER A 217 -16.16 5.77 -11.18
CA SER A 217 -15.48 6.92 -10.58
C SER A 217 -14.13 7.14 -11.27
N TYR A 218 -13.75 8.41 -11.42
CA TYR A 218 -12.55 8.90 -12.12
C TYR A 218 -12.55 8.78 -13.64
N SER A 219 -13.67 8.41 -14.27
CA SER A 219 -13.78 8.50 -15.73
C SER A 219 -13.57 9.94 -16.21
N ALA A 220 -12.97 10.09 -17.41
CA ALA A 220 -13.07 11.34 -18.14
C ALA A 220 -14.55 11.66 -18.45
N THR A 221 -14.88 12.94 -18.56
CA THR A 221 -16.22 13.43 -18.82
C THR A 221 -16.32 14.02 -20.22
N GLY A 222 -17.52 13.99 -20.81
CA GLY A 222 -17.80 14.50 -22.16
C GLY A 222 -18.64 13.53 -22.98
N THR A 223 -18.60 13.72 -24.29
CA THR A 223 -19.34 12.90 -25.26
C THR A 223 -18.41 12.46 -26.38
N VAL A 224 -18.43 11.18 -26.71
CA VAL A 224 -17.64 10.59 -27.79
C VAL A 224 -18.51 9.69 -28.63
N THR A 225 -18.37 9.75 -29.95
CA THR A 225 -18.97 8.81 -30.89
C THR A 225 -17.87 8.07 -31.63
N GLY A 226 -17.97 6.74 -31.70
CA GLY A 226 -17.03 5.91 -32.44
C GLY A 226 -17.61 4.53 -32.73
N ALA A 227 -16.94 3.78 -33.61
CA ALA A 227 -17.31 2.40 -33.89
C ALA A 227 -17.06 1.53 -32.66
N VAL A 228 -18.04 0.71 -32.27
CA VAL A 228 -17.90 -0.21 -31.14
C VAL A 228 -17.15 -1.48 -31.55
N VAL A 229 -16.29 -1.99 -30.66
CA VAL A 229 -15.58 -3.25 -30.83
C VAL A 229 -15.60 -4.07 -29.55
N TYR A 230 -15.90 -5.36 -29.65
CA TYR A 230 -15.86 -6.26 -28.50
C TYR A 230 -14.45 -6.80 -28.27
N ALA A 231 -13.97 -6.70 -27.03
CA ALA A 231 -12.60 -7.06 -26.63
C ALA A 231 -12.53 -7.99 -25.41
N HIS A 232 -13.55 -8.82 -25.22
CA HIS A 232 -13.57 -9.84 -24.14
C HIS A 232 -13.32 -9.25 -22.75
N TYR A 233 -12.21 -9.58 -22.07
CA TYR A 233 -11.88 -9.02 -20.76
C TYR A 233 -10.99 -7.77 -20.81
N GLY A 234 -10.60 -7.28 -22.00
CA GLY A 234 -9.79 -6.07 -22.16
C GLY A 234 -8.32 -6.22 -21.71
N ARG A 235 -7.80 -7.46 -21.67
CA ARG A 235 -6.38 -7.71 -21.37
C ARG A 235 -5.52 -7.28 -22.54
N GLU A 236 -4.23 -7.00 -22.30
CA GLU A 236 -3.31 -6.62 -23.38
C GLU A 236 -3.26 -7.66 -24.52
N PHE A 237 -3.31 -8.96 -24.20
CA PHE A 237 -3.40 -10.03 -25.19
C PHE A 237 -4.74 -10.01 -25.96
N ASP A 238 -5.86 -9.68 -25.30
CA ASP A 238 -7.16 -9.60 -25.98
C ASP A 238 -7.17 -8.47 -27.02
N LEU A 239 -6.61 -7.31 -26.68
CA LEU A 239 -6.48 -6.17 -27.59
C LEU A 239 -5.47 -6.42 -28.73
N THR A 240 -4.40 -7.16 -28.42
CA THR A 240 -3.39 -7.54 -29.43
C THR A 240 -3.98 -8.51 -30.45
N ALA A 241 -4.77 -9.50 -30.01
CA ALA A 241 -5.47 -10.43 -30.90
C ALA A 241 -6.43 -9.72 -31.89
N LEU A 242 -7.04 -8.60 -31.49
CA LEU A 242 -7.84 -7.76 -32.40
C LEU A 242 -6.95 -7.06 -33.44
N THR A 243 -5.81 -6.53 -33.01
CA THR A 243 -4.86 -5.85 -33.89
C THR A 243 -4.28 -6.82 -34.94
N GLU A 244 -3.96 -8.05 -34.53
CA GLU A 244 -3.49 -9.14 -35.42
C GLU A 244 -4.54 -9.55 -36.47
N ARG A 245 -5.83 -9.28 -36.21
CA ARG A 245 -6.93 -9.47 -37.16
C ARG A 245 -7.24 -8.22 -38.00
N ASN A 246 -6.31 -7.25 -38.03
CA ASN A 246 -6.44 -5.98 -38.72
C ASN A 246 -7.62 -5.11 -38.22
N ILE A 247 -7.98 -5.21 -36.94
CA ILE A 247 -8.99 -4.35 -36.31
C ILE A 247 -8.26 -3.25 -35.53
N GLU A 248 -8.23 -2.04 -36.09
CA GLU A 248 -7.64 -0.87 -35.44
C GLU A 248 -8.56 -0.34 -34.32
N LEU A 249 -8.00 -0.15 -33.12
CA LEU A 249 -8.75 0.32 -31.95
C LEU A 249 -8.79 1.85 -31.81
N LYS A 250 -8.00 2.56 -32.63
CA LYS A 250 -7.91 4.03 -32.60
C LYS A 250 -9.28 4.65 -32.85
N GLY A 251 -9.73 5.52 -31.95
CA GLY A 251 -11.02 6.21 -32.06
C GLY A 251 -12.25 5.32 -31.81
N ARG A 252 -12.08 4.04 -31.49
CA ARG A 252 -13.18 3.10 -31.25
C ARG A 252 -13.65 3.09 -29.80
N VAL A 253 -14.89 2.65 -29.60
CA VAL A 253 -15.44 2.35 -28.26
C VAL A 253 -15.26 0.87 -27.97
N VAL A 254 -14.52 0.54 -26.92
CA VAL A 254 -14.18 -0.85 -26.58
C VAL A 254 -15.19 -1.41 -25.58
N LEU A 255 -15.92 -2.46 -25.96
CA LEU A 255 -16.86 -3.16 -25.09
C LEU A 255 -16.18 -4.37 -24.43
N VAL A 256 -16.15 -4.39 -23.10
CA VAL A 256 -15.47 -5.43 -22.29
C VAL A 256 -16.33 -5.93 -21.14
N ARG A 257 -16.04 -7.15 -20.70
CA ARG A 257 -16.58 -7.78 -19.50
C ARG A 257 -15.83 -7.35 -18.25
N ALA A 258 -16.54 -7.23 -17.13
CA ALA A 258 -15.96 -7.17 -15.80
C ALA A 258 -15.22 -8.48 -15.45
N GLY A 259 -14.25 -8.41 -14.52
CA GLY A 259 -13.47 -9.56 -14.03
C GLY A 259 -12.10 -9.74 -14.68
N ARG A 260 -11.32 -10.71 -14.17
CA ARG A 260 -9.92 -11.03 -14.49
C ARG A 260 -8.88 -9.96 -14.13
N ILE A 261 -9.08 -8.74 -14.63
CA ILE A 261 -8.28 -7.54 -14.37
C ILE A 261 -9.18 -6.40 -13.88
N SER A 262 -8.61 -5.41 -13.21
CA SER A 262 -9.33 -4.24 -12.67
C SER A 262 -9.93 -3.36 -13.79
N PHE A 263 -10.90 -2.51 -13.45
CA PHE A 263 -11.47 -1.57 -14.41
C PHE A 263 -10.44 -0.53 -14.86
N ALA A 264 -9.58 -0.08 -13.94
CA ALA A 264 -8.45 0.80 -14.26
C ALA A 264 -7.52 0.18 -15.31
N GLU A 265 -7.13 -1.09 -15.16
CA GLU A 265 -6.29 -1.77 -16.15
C GLU A 265 -6.97 -1.90 -17.52
N LYS A 266 -8.28 -2.19 -17.57
CA LYS A 266 -9.03 -2.25 -18.84
C LYS A 266 -8.99 -0.92 -19.58
N VAL A 267 -9.24 0.17 -18.86
CA VAL A 267 -9.26 1.53 -19.43
C VAL A 267 -7.85 1.95 -19.84
N ALA A 268 -6.84 1.70 -19.01
CA ALA A 268 -5.44 1.99 -19.34
C ALA A 268 -4.98 1.21 -20.59
N ASN A 269 -5.30 -0.07 -20.70
CA ASN A 269 -4.95 -0.89 -21.87
C ASN A 269 -5.62 -0.39 -23.16
N ALA A 270 -6.90 0.01 -23.08
CA ALA A 270 -7.62 0.58 -24.21
C ALA A 270 -7.04 1.96 -24.61
N ALA A 271 -6.73 2.81 -23.62
CA ALA A 271 -6.12 4.12 -23.84
C ALA A 271 -4.74 4.00 -24.52
N LYS A 272 -3.90 3.03 -24.12
CA LYS A 272 -2.61 2.72 -24.80
C LYS A 272 -2.79 2.40 -26.29
N LYS A 273 -3.98 1.95 -26.71
CA LYS A 273 -4.32 1.64 -28.11
C LYS A 273 -5.09 2.76 -28.80
N ASN A 274 -5.12 3.95 -28.20
CA ASN A 274 -5.85 5.14 -28.67
C ASN A 274 -7.36 4.93 -28.85
N ALA A 275 -7.96 4.01 -28.08
CA ALA A 275 -9.41 3.92 -28.01
C ALA A 275 -10.03 5.21 -27.47
N ALA A 276 -11.27 5.50 -27.84
CA ALA A 276 -11.94 6.74 -27.45
C ALA A 276 -12.79 6.59 -26.18
N ALA A 277 -13.36 5.41 -25.95
CA ALA A 277 -14.11 5.10 -24.73
C ALA A 277 -14.10 3.59 -24.42
N VAL A 278 -14.45 3.23 -23.19
CA VAL A 278 -14.63 1.84 -22.74
C VAL A 278 -16.01 1.65 -22.11
N LEU A 279 -16.73 0.61 -22.54
CA LEU A 279 -17.97 0.15 -21.90
C LEU A 279 -17.71 -1.15 -21.16
N ILE A 280 -18.06 -1.21 -19.88
CA ILE A 280 -17.86 -2.38 -19.02
C ILE A 280 -19.21 -2.95 -18.59
N TYR A 281 -19.43 -4.25 -18.75
CA TYR A 281 -20.65 -4.91 -18.28
C TYR A 281 -20.35 -6.08 -17.34
N PRO A 282 -21.25 -6.39 -16.37
CA PRO A 282 -21.02 -7.46 -15.41
C PRO A 282 -21.07 -8.83 -16.09
N ASP A 283 -20.15 -9.72 -15.69
CA ASP A 283 -20.13 -11.13 -16.10
C ASP A 283 -21.01 -12.00 -15.17
N SER A 284 -22.18 -11.47 -14.78
CA SER A 284 -23.18 -12.14 -13.93
C SER A 284 -24.29 -12.74 -14.79
N ASN A 285 -25.12 -13.63 -14.24
CA ASN A 285 -26.35 -14.07 -14.92
C ASN A 285 -27.48 -13.03 -14.83
N GLU A 286 -27.39 -12.09 -13.90
CA GLU A 286 -28.37 -11.03 -13.69
C GLU A 286 -28.33 -9.99 -14.82
N GLU A 287 -29.50 -9.62 -15.36
CA GLU A 287 -29.61 -8.82 -16.58
C GLU A 287 -29.60 -7.29 -16.36
N MET A 288 -30.15 -6.81 -15.25
CA MET A 288 -30.36 -5.39 -14.95
C MET A 288 -29.76 -4.98 -13.61
N THR A 289 -28.46 -5.23 -13.44
CA THR A 289 -27.74 -4.84 -12.23
C THR A 289 -26.80 -3.69 -12.55
N PRO A 290 -27.01 -2.50 -11.96
CA PRO A 290 -26.03 -1.43 -12.08
C PRO A 290 -24.74 -1.81 -11.35
N LEU A 291 -23.62 -1.45 -11.96
CA LEU A 291 -22.28 -1.80 -11.52
C LEU A 291 -21.53 -0.52 -11.21
N PHE A 292 -20.89 -0.48 -10.06
CA PHE A 292 -20.01 0.58 -9.62
C PHE A 292 -18.56 0.10 -9.62
N GLY A 293 -17.63 1.02 -9.84
CA GLY A 293 -16.21 0.84 -9.59
C GLY A 293 -15.42 2.11 -9.88
N HIS A 294 -14.09 2.00 -9.92
CA HIS A 294 -13.20 3.13 -10.21
C HIS A 294 -12.21 2.78 -11.33
N VAL A 295 -11.76 3.79 -12.07
CA VAL A 295 -10.83 3.64 -13.21
C VAL A 295 -9.50 4.38 -13.01
N HIS A 296 -9.21 4.77 -11.77
CA HIS A 296 -7.89 5.31 -11.38
C HIS A 296 -6.85 4.19 -11.37
N MET A 297 -5.81 4.34 -12.18
CA MET A 297 -4.66 3.44 -12.26
C MET A 297 -3.65 3.74 -11.14
N GLY A 298 -4.15 3.78 -9.90
CA GLY A 298 -3.41 4.09 -8.68
C GLY A 298 -4.24 3.75 -7.44
N LEU A 299 -3.78 4.21 -6.28
CA LEU A 299 -4.46 4.10 -4.98
C LEU A 299 -4.34 5.42 -4.24
N GLY A 300 -5.18 5.63 -3.22
CA GLY A 300 -5.25 6.92 -2.52
C GLY A 300 -6.11 7.95 -3.25
N ASP A 301 -6.20 9.15 -2.69
CA ASP A 301 -6.85 10.26 -3.37
C ASP A 301 -6.01 10.65 -4.62
N PRO A 302 -6.57 10.53 -5.85
CA PRO A 302 -5.84 10.87 -7.06
C PRO A 302 -5.48 12.35 -7.18
N TYR A 303 -5.95 13.23 -6.29
CA TYR A 303 -5.66 14.66 -6.29
C TYR A 303 -4.63 15.08 -5.21
N THR A 304 -4.15 14.14 -4.39
CA THR A 304 -3.07 14.35 -3.41
C THR A 304 -2.04 13.20 -3.43
N PRO A 305 -1.49 12.79 -4.59
CA PRO A 305 -0.62 11.63 -4.67
C PRO A 305 0.67 11.81 -3.84
N GLY A 306 0.91 10.90 -2.90
CA GLY A 306 2.10 10.83 -2.06
C GLY A 306 2.06 11.71 -0.81
N PHE A 307 0.93 12.38 -0.52
CA PHE A 307 0.76 13.23 0.65
C PHE A 307 -0.69 13.14 1.16
N PRO A 308 -0.92 13.07 2.49
CA PRO A 308 -2.26 13.05 3.03
C PRO A 308 -3.12 14.20 2.54
N SER A 309 -4.38 13.90 2.28
CA SER A 309 -5.40 14.86 1.90
C SER A 309 -5.76 15.78 3.07
N PHE A 310 -5.63 17.08 2.82
CA PHE A 310 -5.95 18.14 3.78
C PHE A 310 -7.16 18.94 3.32
N ASN A 311 -7.81 19.62 4.26
CA ASN A 311 -8.85 20.61 3.96
C ASN A 311 -8.29 21.66 2.98
N HIS A 312 -8.91 21.76 1.80
CA HIS A 312 -8.36 22.27 0.54
C HIS A 312 -8.10 23.79 0.45
N THR A 313 -7.79 24.46 1.56
CA THR A 313 -7.41 25.88 1.52
C THR A 313 -5.91 26.10 1.33
N GLN A 314 -5.08 25.06 1.46
CA GLN A 314 -3.62 25.22 1.59
C GLN A 314 -2.77 24.76 0.38
N PHE A 315 -3.27 23.86 -0.49
CA PHE A 315 -2.49 23.33 -1.61
C PHE A 315 -3.29 23.24 -2.91
N PRO A 316 -2.72 23.64 -4.07
CA PRO A 316 -3.34 23.38 -5.36
C PRO A 316 -3.38 21.86 -5.61
N PRO A 317 -4.51 21.30 -6.10
CA PRO A 317 -4.62 19.87 -6.34
C PRO A 317 -3.60 19.43 -7.40
N VAL A 318 -2.85 18.37 -7.11
CA VAL A 318 -1.94 17.73 -8.07
C VAL A 318 -2.65 16.49 -8.59
N GLN A 319 -2.97 16.47 -9.87
CA GLN A 319 -3.62 15.32 -10.48
C GLN A 319 -2.64 14.16 -10.65
N SER A 320 -3.06 12.97 -10.21
CA SER A 320 -2.36 11.72 -10.41
C SER A 320 -2.24 11.41 -11.90
N SER A 321 -1.06 10.95 -12.33
CA SER A 321 -0.84 10.43 -13.68
C SER A 321 -1.64 9.17 -13.99
N GLY A 322 -2.23 8.52 -12.97
CA GLY A 322 -3.08 7.34 -13.12
C GLY A 322 -4.54 7.64 -13.50
N LEU A 323 -4.95 8.90 -13.60
CA LEU A 323 -6.30 9.24 -14.04
C LEU A 323 -6.46 8.98 -15.55
N PRO A 324 -7.56 8.36 -16.00
CA PRO A 324 -7.75 8.05 -17.41
C PRO A 324 -8.04 9.29 -18.25
N THR A 325 -7.55 9.31 -19.49
CA THR A 325 -7.81 10.37 -20.46
C THR A 325 -9.01 10.09 -21.36
N ILE A 326 -9.56 8.87 -21.30
CA ILE A 326 -10.67 8.39 -22.14
C ILE A 326 -11.92 8.14 -21.29
N LEU A 327 -13.09 8.18 -21.91
CA LEU A 327 -14.37 7.94 -21.23
C LEU A 327 -14.49 6.45 -20.85
N ALA A 328 -15.04 6.17 -19.68
CA ALA A 328 -15.34 4.83 -19.23
C ALA A 328 -16.71 4.79 -18.54
N GLN A 329 -17.56 3.85 -18.94
CA GLN A 329 -18.91 3.74 -18.39
C GLN A 329 -19.32 2.28 -18.20
N THR A 330 -19.95 1.98 -17.07
CA THR A 330 -20.59 0.68 -16.85
C THR A 330 -21.97 0.61 -17.52
N ILE A 331 -22.33 -0.53 -18.08
CA ILE A 331 -23.66 -0.81 -18.62
C ILE A 331 -24.20 -2.13 -18.05
N SER A 332 -25.53 -2.28 -18.07
CA SER A 332 -26.15 -3.54 -17.68
C SER A 332 -25.85 -4.65 -18.69
N LYS A 333 -25.90 -5.91 -18.23
CA LYS A 333 -25.71 -7.08 -19.12
C LYS A 333 -26.77 -7.14 -20.22
N SER A 334 -28.02 -6.77 -19.93
CA SER A 334 -29.08 -6.67 -20.94
C SER A 334 -28.73 -5.68 -22.04
N THR A 335 -28.22 -4.49 -21.69
CA THR A 335 -27.75 -3.49 -22.65
C THR A 335 -26.58 -4.03 -23.48
N ALA A 336 -25.59 -4.63 -22.83
CA ALA A 336 -24.45 -5.25 -23.53
C ALA A 336 -24.90 -6.35 -24.50
N THR A 337 -25.89 -7.17 -24.11
CA THR A 337 -26.43 -8.25 -24.96
C THR A 337 -27.16 -7.69 -26.18
N LYS A 338 -27.93 -6.60 -26.02
CA LYS A 338 -28.58 -5.90 -27.13
C LYS A 338 -27.56 -5.30 -28.11
N ILE A 339 -26.49 -4.68 -27.59
CA ILE A 339 -25.40 -4.15 -28.43
C ILE A 339 -24.70 -5.31 -29.17
N LEU A 340 -24.27 -6.35 -28.44
CA LEU A 340 -23.58 -7.52 -29.00
C LEU A 340 -24.40 -8.24 -30.08
N GLY A 341 -25.72 -8.36 -29.88
CA GLY A 341 -26.63 -9.00 -30.84
C GLY A 341 -26.82 -8.24 -32.15
N LYS A 342 -26.42 -6.96 -32.19
CA LYS A 342 -26.54 -6.06 -33.34
C LYS A 342 -25.19 -5.74 -34.00
N LEU A 343 -24.08 -6.25 -33.46
CA LEU A 343 -22.75 -6.03 -34.02
C LEU A 343 -22.57 -6.73 -35.36
N ASN A 344 -21.85 -6.07 -36.26
CA ASN A 344 -21.44 -6.57 -37.56
C ASN A 344 -19.94 -6.92 -37.56
N GLY A 345 -19.40 -7.25 -38.74
CA GLY A 345 -17.97 -7.49 -38.94
C GLY A 345 -17.53 -8.94 -38.76
N GLN A 346 -16.27 -9.10 -38.33
CA GLN A 346 -15.64 -10.42 -38.22
C GLN A 346 -16.29 -11.27 -37.12
N ALA A 347 -16.29 -12.60 -37.32
CA ALA A 347 -16.76 -13.53 -36.30
C ALA A 347 -15.88 -13.46 -35.05
N MET A 348 -16.52 -13.60 -33.89
CA MET A 348 -15.82 -13.68 -32.61
C MET A 348 -14.85 -14.87 -32.57
N LEU A 349 -13.80 -14.77 -31.75
CA LEU A 349 -12.91 -15.91 -31.49
C LEU A 349 -13.66 -17.00 -30.73
N ASP A 350 -13.47 -18.27 -31.11
CA ASP A 350 -14.11 -19.42 -30.44
C ASP A 350 -13.87 -19.42 -28.93
N SER A 351 -12.68 -18.98 -28.51
CA SER A 351 -12.29 -18.85 -27.09
C SER A 351 -13.06 -17.78 -26.32
N TRP A 352 -13.71 -16.83 -26.99
CA TRP A 352 -14.45 -15.72 -26.38
C TRP A 352 -15.98 -15.95 -26.39
N GLY A 353 -16.44 -17.02 -27.05
CA GLY A 353 -17.83 -17.39 -27.21
C GLY A 353 -18.15 -17.82 -28.65
N SER A 354 -19.11 -18.72 -28.81
CA SER A 354 -19.44 -19.34 -30.11
C SER A 354 -20.42 -18.55 -30.98
N PHE A 355 -21.00 -17.46 -30.47
CA PHE A 355 -22.02 -16.68 -31.17
C PHE A 355 -21.80 -15.17 -30.99
N GLY A 356 -21.61 -14.45 -32.09
CA GLY A 356 -21.47 -12.99 -32.11
C GLY A 356 -20.46 -12.47 -33.14
N ARG A 357 -20.46 -11.15 -33.35
CA ARG A 357 -19.48 -10.44 -34.17
C ARG A 357 -18.64 -9.50 -33.32
N LEU A 358 -17.49 -9.10 -33.84
CA LEU A 358 -16.55 -8.21 -33.13
C LEU A 358 -16.92 -6.72 -33.22
N GLY A 359 -17.80 -6.33 -34.13
CA GLY A 359 -18.10 -4.93 -34.46
C GLY A 359 -17.31 -4.47 -35.70
N ASP A 360 -17.99 -3.81 -36.65
CA ASP A 360 -17.36 -3.20 -37.84
C ASP A 360 -17.20 -1.68 -37.69
N ILE A 361 -16.94 -0.96 -38.78
CA ILE A 361 -16.78 0.51 -38.76
C ILE A 361 -18.13 1.27 -38.79
N ASN A 362 -19.22 0.60 -39.16
CA ASN A 362 -20.55 1.18 -39.27
C ASN A 362 -21.34 1.08 -37.96
N ASP A 363 -20.91 0.22 -37.03
CA ASP A 363 -21.49 0.06 -35.70
C ASP A 363 -21.15 1.26 -34.78
N ASN A 364 -21.64 2.45 -35.12
CA ASN A 364 -21.38 3.67 -34.35
C ASN A 364 -22.20 3.72 -33.06
N ILE A 365 -21.51 3.97 -31.95
CA ILE A 365 -22.06 4.17 -30.62
C ILE A 365 -21.61 5.53 -30.08
N THR A 366 -22.53 6.25 -29.42
CA THR A 366 -22.22 7.48 -28.69
C THR A 366 -22.26 7.20 -27.19
N VAL A 367 -21.21 7.60 -26.49
CA VAL A 367 -21.07 7.47 -25.04
C VAL A 367 -20.98 8.87 -24.44
N GLU A 368 -21.87 9.17 -23.50
CA GLU A 368 -21.90 10.43 -22.76
C GLU A 368 -21.68 10.15 -21.26
N VAL A 369 -20.62 10.73 -20.69
CA VAL A 369 -20.25 10.60 -19.27
C VAL A 369 -20.19 11.99 -18.63
N ASN A 370 -21.00 12.21 -17.60
CA ASN A 370 -21.23 13.50 -16.96
C ASN A 370 -20.96 13.43 -15.44
N ASN A 371 -20.07 12.55 -14.99
CA ASN A 371 -19.69 12.44 -13.58
C ASN A 371 -19.18 13.79 -13.04
N VAL A 372 -19.41 14.05 -11.76
CA VAL A 372 -19.05 15.30 -11.09
C VAL A 372 -18.08 15.02 -9.96
N LEU A 373 -17.07 15.88 -9.80
CA LEU A 373 -16.13 15.81 -8.69
C LEU A 373 -16.81 16.28 -7.40
N THR A 374 -16.80 15.42 -6.38
CA THR A 374 -17.42 15.63 -5.08
C THR A 374 -16.36 15.51 -4.00
N GLU A 375 -16.33 16.46 -3.07
CA GLU A 375 -15.53 16.37 -1.85
C GLU A 375 -16.30 15.60 -0.77
N LYS A 376 -15.66 14.59 -0.18
CA LYS A 376 -16.24 13.76 0.88
C LYS A 376 -15.31 13.74 2.09
N LYS A 377 -15.89 13.86 3.28
CA LYS A 377 -15.19 13.61 4.53
C LYS A 377 -15.26 12.11 4.84
N ILE A 378 -14.12 11.47 5.04
CA ILE A 378 -14.02 10.06 5.42
C ILE A 378 -13.34 9.90 6.77
N ASN A 379 -13.72 8.86 7.50
CA ASN A 379 -13.21 8.61 8.85
C ASN A 379 -12.69 7.16 8.94
N ASN A 380 -11.38 7.00 9.14
CA ASN A 380 -10.79 5.74 9.54
C ASN A 380 -10.92 5.59 11.06
N VAL A 381 -11.16 4.36 11.52
CA VAL A 381 -11.35 4.06 12.95
C VAL A 381 -10.30 3.08 13.41
N PHE A 382 -9.63 3.38 14.52
CA PHE A 382 -8.57 2.56 15.06
C PHE A 382 -8.84 2.13 16.50
N GLY A 383 -8.41 0.90 16.82
CA GLY A 383 -8.35 0.36 18.17
C GLY A 383 -7.04 -0.36 18.39
N VAL A 384 -6.41 -0.18 19.56
CA VAL A 384 -5.10 -0.77 19.87
C VAL A 384 -5.15 -1.58 21.15
N ILE A 385 -4.56 -2.78 21.05
CA ILE A 385 -4.14 -3.61 22.17
C ILE A 385 -2.62 -3.47 22.27
N LYS A 386 -2.13 -2.85 23.36
CA LYS A 386 -0.70 -2.59 23.53
C LYS A 386 0.05 -3.88 23.86
N GLY A 387 1.22 -4.04 23.25
CA GLY A 387 2.17 -5.08 23.59
C GLY A 387 2.81 -4.83 24.96
N PHE A 388 3.27 -5.91 25.60
CA PHE A 388 3.89 -5.89 26.92
C PHE A 388 5.42 -5.74 26.88
N VAL A 389 6.05 -6.03 25.74
CA VAL A 389 7.52 -5.97 25.58
C VAL A 389 7.88 -4.90 24.56
N ASP A 390 7.54 -5.11 23.29
CA ASP A 390 7.81 -4.18 22.19
C ASP A 390 6.52 -3.43 21.82
N ALA A 391 6.03 -2.58 22.74
CA ALA A 391 4.78 -1.84 22.54
C ALA A 391 4.83 -0.88 21.32
N ASP A 392 6.03 -0.48 20.90
CA ASP A 392 6.29 0.38 19.74
C ASP A 392 6.34 -0.37 18.39
N ARG A 393 6.36 -1.71 18.42
CA ARG A 393 6.22 -2.58 17.25
C ARG A 393 4.78 -3.04 17.16
N TYR A 394 4.20 -2.94 15.97
CA TYR A 394 2.81 -3.32 15.79
C TYR A 394 2.50 -4.07 14.51
N MET A 395 1.52 -4.96 14.64
CA MET A 395 0.81 -5.53 13.52
C MET A 395 -0.44 -4.71 13.25
N VAL A 396 -0.77 -4.49 11.97
CA VAL A 396 -2.03 -3.89 11.58
C VAL A 396 -2.95 -4.95 10.98
N ILE A 397 -4.20 -5.01 11.43
CA ILE A 397 -5.26 -5.79 10.80
C ILE A 397 -6.36 -4.83 10.35
N GLY A 398 -6.68 -4.88 9.05
CA GLY A 398 -7.55 -3.91 8.39
C GLY A 398 -8.76 -4.54 7.75
N ALA A 399 -9.88 -3.80 7.74
CA ALA A 399 -11.06 -4.13 6.94
C ALA A 399 -11.70 -2.86 6.36
N GLN A 400 -12.07 -2.90 5.10
CA GLN A 400 -12.92 -1.93 4.44
C GLN A 400 -14.31 -1.93 5.07
N ARG A 401 -14.86 -0.74 5.31
CA ARG A 401 -16.18 -0.52 5.89
C ARG A 401 -17.18 0.06 4.90
N ASP A 402 -16.75 0.93 4.00
CA ASP A 402 -17.62 1.52 2.99
C ASP A 402 -18.00 0.50 1.90
N ALA A 403 -19.19 0.65 1.32
CA ALA A 403 -19.60 -0.13 0.16
C ALA A 403 -20.74 0.53 -0.65
N TRP A 404 -20.83 0.15 -1.92
CA TRP A 404 -21.84 0.57 -2.87
C TRP A 404 -22.99 -0.42 -2.79
N GLY A 405 -24.16 0.09 -2.43
CA GLY A 405 -25.25 -0.78 -1.99
C GLY A 405 -24.93 -1.46 -0.66
N PRO A 406 -25.46 -2.66 -0.40
CA PRO A 406 -25.33 -3.33 0.89
C PRO A 406 -23.94 -3.89 1.22
N GLY A 407 -23.09 -4.14 0.21
CA GLY A 407 -21.69 -4.53 0.41
C GLY A 407 -21.44 -5.67 1.38
N PHE A 408 -22.29 -6.71 1.35
CA PHE A 408 -22.24 -7.75 2.38
C PHE A 408 -20.94 -8.54 2.34
N ALA A 409 -20.55 -9.07 1.17
CA ALA A 409 -19.27 -9.74 0.97
C ALA A 409 -18.10 -8.75 0.93
N ALA A 410 -18.29 -7.57 0.32
CA ALA A 410 -17.24 -6.56 0.19
C ALA A 410 -16.74 -6.01 1.53
N SER A 411 -17.65 -5.68 2.44
CA SER A 411 -17.34 -4.93 3.67
C SER A 411 -17.89 -5.60 4.94
N THR A 412 -19.15 -6.03 4.95
CA THR A 412 -19.83 -6.47 6.19
C THR A 412 -19.14 -7.70 6.82
N VAL A 413 -18.77 -8.69 6.01
CA VAL A 413 -18.06 -9.89 6.49
C VAL A 413 -16.69 -9.53 7.09
N GLY A 414 -15.90 -8.72 6.39
CA GLY A 414 -14.57 -8.29 6.85
C GLY A 414 -14.63 -7.49 8.14
N THR A 415 -15.52 -6.49 8.20
CA THR A 415 -15.78 -5.68 9.41
C THR A 415 -16.24 -6.56 10.58
N SER A 416 -17.08 -7.57 10.32
CA SER A 416 -17.55 -8.50 11.34
C SER A 416 -16.41 -9.34 11.93
N VAL A 417 -15.46 -9.78 11.10
CA VAL A 417 -14.25 -10.48 11.56
C VAL A 417 -13.34 -9.55 12.35
N LEU A 418 -13.12 -8.32 11.87
CA LEU A 418 -12.29 -7.32 12.56
C LEU A 418 -12.77 -7.09 14.00
N VAL A 419 -14.07 -6.81 14.17
CA VAL A 419 -14.67 -6.52 15.49
C VAL A 419 -14.66 -7.76 16.39
N ASN A 420 -14.92 -8.94 15.84
CA ASN A 420 -14.89 -10.19 16.63
C ASN A 420 -13.49 -10.59 17.06
N LEU A 421 -12.48 -10.38 16.21
CA LEU A 421 -11.08 -10.60 16.58
C LEU A 421 -10.64 -9.61 17.66
N ALA A 422 -11.00 -8.34 17.53
CA ALA A 422 -10.72 -7.34 18.56
C ALA A 422 -11.34 -7.73 19.91
N ARG A 423 -12.61 -8.16 19.90
CA ARG A 423 -13.30 -8.68 21.10
C ARG A 423 -12.58 -9.89 21.69
N ALA A 424 -12.32 -10.91 20.87
CA ALA A 424 -11.74 -12.17 21.31
C ALA A 424 -10.33 -11.98 21.90
N ILE A 425 -9.47 -11.24 21.21
CA ILE A 425 -8.10 -11.00 21.66
C ILE A 425 -8.09 -10.10 22.89
N SER A 426 -8.95 -9.07 22.95
CA SER A 426 -9.06 -8.25 24.15
C SER A 426 -9.55 -9.04 25.37
N ASP A 427 -10.47 -10.00 25.17
CA ASP A 427 -10.94 -10.90 26.23
C ASP A 427 -9.82 -11.82 26.71
N MET A 428 -9.05 -12.40 25.78
CA MET A 428 -7.87 -13.20 26.10
C MET A 428 -6.85 -12.44 26.95
N VAL A 429 -6.63 -11.16 26.65
CA VAL A 429 -5.69 -10.31 27.41
C VAL A 429 -6.21 -9.98 28.80
N LYS A 430 -7.50 -9.65 28.92
CA LYS A 430 -8.08 -9.17 30.18
C LYS A 430 -8.42 -10.29 31.15
N ASN A 431 -8.94 -11.40 30.62
CA ASN A 431 -9.60 -12.43 31.43
C ASN A 431 -8.85 -13.77 31.43
N ASP A 432 -8.07 -14.08 30.39
CA ASP A 432 -7.39 -15.39 30.25
C ASP A 432 -5.86 -15.31 30.45
N GLY A 433 -5.31 -14.13 30.71
CA GLY A 433 -3.89 -13.93 31.02
C GLY A 433 -2.93 -13.91 29.82
N PHE A 434 -3.45 -13.83 28.59
CA PHE A 434 -2.61 -13.69 27.40
C PHE A 434 -1.90 -12.32 27.37
N LYS A 435 -0.57 -12.31 27.23
CA LYS A 435 0.23 -11.08 27.16
C LYS A 435 0.92 -10.98 25.80
N PRO A 436 0.35 -10.27 24.80
CA PRO A 436 1.02 -10.09 23.51
C PRO A 436 2.32 -9.31 23.69
N ARG A 437 3.43 -9.75 23.09
CA ARG A 437 4.72 -9.04 23.15
C ARG A 437 4.66 -7.72 22.39
N ARG A 438 4.05 -7.75 21.21
CA ARG A 438 3.93 -6.62 20.28
C ARG A 438 2.49 -6.10 20.26
N SER A 439 2.32 -4.84 19.89
CA SER A 439 1.00 -4.22 19.81
C SER A 439 0.21 -4.74 18.59
N ILE A 440 -1.12 -4.76 18.71
CA ILE A 440 -2.04 -5.02 17.59
C ILE A 440 -2.88 -3.78 17.35
N ILE A 441 -2.88 -3.27 16.11
CA ILE A 441 -3.74 -2.19 15.64
C ILE A 441 -4.84 -2.80 14.78
N PHE A 442 -6.09 -2.57 15.17
CA PHE A 442 -7.28 -2.87 14.38
C PHE A 442 -7.71 -1.59 13.67
N ALA A 443 -7.82 -1.65 12.34
CA ALA A 443 -8.16 -0.51 11.50
C ALA A 443 -9.42 -0.80 10.66
N SER A 444 -10.40 0.09 10.73
CA SER A 444 -11.59 0.07 9.89
C SER A 444 -11.50 1.24 8.90
N TRP A 445 -11.23 0.90 7.64
CA TRP A 445 -10.96 1.85 6.56
C TRP A 445 -12.25 2.33 5.89
N SER A 446 -12.28 3.60 5.49
CA SER A 446 -13.31 4.15 4.59
C SER A 446 -12.71 4.48 3.22
N ALA A 447 -13.57 4.73 2.23
CA ALA A 447 -13.26 4.93 0.82
C ALA A 447 -12.36 3.83 0.20
N GLY A 448 -12.56 2.58 0.61
CA GLY A 448 -11.94 1.43 -0.02
C GLY A 448 -12.37 1.25 -1.48
N GLU A 449 -13.65 1.51 -1.75
CA GLU A 449 -14.29 1.39 -3.06
C GLU A 449 -13.75 2.34 -4.15
N TYR A 450 -13.05 3.39 -3.73
CA TYR A 450 -12.47 4.40 -4.60
C TYR A 450 -10.96 4.20 -4.80
N GLY A 451 -10.42 3.02 -4.47
CA GLY A 451 -8.99 2.72 -4.60
C GLY A 451 -8.25 2.75 -3.26
N SER A 452 -8.80 2.10 -2.22
CA SER A 452 -8.16 1.99 -0.89
C SER A 452 -7.74 3.34 -0.30
N ILE A 453 -8.57 4.38 -0.45
CA ILE A 453 -8.17 5.75 -0.12
C ILE A 453 -7.84 5.88 1.37
N GLY A 454 -8.77 5.53 2.27
CA GLY A 454 -8.53 5.70 3.70
C GLY A 454 -7.27 5.00 4.20
N ALA A 455 -6.97 3.80 3.68
CA ALA A 455 -5.73 3.10 4.01
C ALA A 455 -4.49 3.80 3.44
N THR A 456 -4.55 4.26 2.18
CA THR A 456 -3.41 4.88 1.49
C THR A 456 -3.08 6.26 2.07
N GLU A 457 -4.06 7.09 2.37
CA GLU A 457 -3.87 8.40 3.03
C GLU A 457 -3.17 8.25 4.38
N TRP A 458 -3.54 7.21 5.14
CA TRP A 458 -2.88 6.88 6.38
C TRP A 458 -1.42 6.48 6.16
N LEU A 459 -1.12 5.68 5.14
CA LEU A 459 0.27 5.31 4.79
C LEU A 459 1.10 6.53 4.38
N GLU A 460 0.53 7.42 3.56
CA GLU A 460 1.19 8.65 3.10
C GLU A 460 1.57 9.56 4.27
N GLY A 461 0.75 9.61 5.32
CA GLY A 461 1.02 10.39 6.53
C GLY A 461 2.22 9.90 7.34
N TYR A 462 2.63 8.65 7.14
CA TYR A 462 3.72 8.01 7.90
C TYR A 462 4.82 7.42 7.01
N LEU A 463 4.90 7.80 5.73
CA LEU A 463 5.78 7.20 4.71
C LEU A 463 7.22 6.92 5.16
N SER A 464 7.84 7.85 5.90
CA SER A 464 9.24 7.72 6.35
C SER A 464 9.44 6.89 7.61
N SER A 465 8.37 6.57 8.34
CA SER A 465 8.46 6.01 9.70
C SER A 465 7.64 4.75 9.93
N LEU A 466 6.64 4.47 9.09
CA LEU A 466 5.69 3.41 9.35
C LEU A 466 6.34 2.03 9.32
N SER A 467 7.19 1.75 8.33
CA SER A 467 7.89 0.47 8.20
C SER A 467 8.92 0.20 9.30
N LEU A 468 9.26 1.20 10.12
CA LEU A 468 10.08 1.02 11.32
C LEU A 468 9.26 0.45 12.51
N LYS A 469 7.94 0.54 12.44
CA LYS A 469 7.04 0.18 13.55
C LYS A 469 6.05 -0.92 13.16
N ALA A 470 5.38 -0.73 12.03
CA ALA A 470 4.49 -1.71 11.43
C ALA A 470 5.29 -2.83 10.78
N PHE A 471 5.26 -4.03 11.36
CA PHE A 471 6.00 -5.17 10.81
C PHE A 471 5.17 -6.06 9.90
N SER A 472 3.83 -5.96 9.92
CA SER A 472 2.96 -6.70 9.00
C SER A 472 1.54 -6.12 8.91
N TYR A 473 0.87 -6.37 7.79
CA TYR A 473 -0.53 -6.03 7.55
C TYR A 473 -1.35 -7.27 7.14
N VAL A 474 -2.51 -7.49 7.78
CA VAL A 474 -3.51 -8.49 7.37
C VAL A 474 -4.75 -7.76 6.85
N ASN A 475 -5.13 -8.05 5.61
CA ASN A 475 -6.34 -7.54 4.98
C ASN A 475 -7.53 -8.49 5.16
N LEU A 476 -8.69 -7.95 5.53
CA LEU A 476 -9.94 -8.70 5.73
C LEU A 476 -11.02 -8.40 4.69
N ASP A 477 -10.69 -7.70 3.61
CA ASP A 477 -11.63 -7.37 2.54
C ASP A 477 -11.99 -8.62 1.72
N GLY A 478 -13.28 -8.82 1.40
CA GLY A 478 -13.71 -9.87 0.49
C GLY A 478 -13.29 -11.30 0.87
N ILE A 479 -13.07 -11.58 2.17
CA ILE A 479 -12.52 -12.86 2.66
C ILE A 479 -13.42 -14.07 2.44
N VAL A 480 -14.71 -13.88 2.18
CA VAL A 480 -15.67 -14.94 1.84
C VAL A 480 -16.44 -14.54 0.59
N THR A 481 -16.12 -15.21 -0.52
CA THR A 481 -16.71 -14.99 -1.86
C THR A 481 -17.12 -16.28 -2.56
N GLY A 482 -16.81 -17.43 -1.97
CA GLY A 482 -17.10 -18.77 -2.44
C GLY A 482 -16.84 -19.80 -1.36
N SER A 483 -16.97 -21.08 -1.67
CA SER A 483 -16.85 -22.16 -0.67
C SER A 483 -15.85 -23.25 -1.03
N ALA A 484 -15.52 -23.41 -2.31
CA ALA A 484 -14.71 -24.52 -2.80
C ALA A 484 -13.21 -24.31 -2.54
N GLY A 485 -12.68 -23.16 -2.99
CA GLY A 485 -11.26 -22.82 -2.96
C GLY A 485 -10.85 -21.91 -1.80
N PHE A 486 -9.54 -21.78 -1.63
CA PHE A 486 -8.91 -20.80 -0.74
C PHE A 486 -7.70 -20.22 -1.47
N LYS A 487 -7.64 -18.89 -1.55
CA LYS A 487 -6.57 -18.14 -2.20
C LYS A 487 -5.92 -17.20 -1.20
N VAL A 488 -4.62 -17.02 -1.34
CA VAL A 488 -3.82 -16.14 -0.50
C VAL A 488 -2.87 -15.32 -1.37
N ALA A 489 -2.98 -14.00 -1.31
CA ALA A 489 -1.97 -13.10 -1.81
C ALA A 489 -1.12 -12.63 -0.62
N ALA A 490 0.18 -12.94 -0.61
CA ALA A 490 1.04 -12.58 0.50
C ALA A 490 2.49 -12.30 0.07
N SER A 491 3.17 -11.44 0.84
CA SER A 491 4.62 -11.31 0.79
C SER A 491 5.30 -12.69 0.92
N PRO A 492 6.37 -12.96 0.15
CA PRO A 492 7.20 -14.16 0.31
C PRO A 492 7.60 -14.45 1.75
N LEU A 493 7.84 -13.41 2.56
CA LEU A 493 8.20 -13.55 3.97
C LEU A 493 7.15 -14.32 4.79
N MET A 494 5.88 -14.27 4.39
CA MET A 494 4.78 -14.88 5.12
C MET A 494 4.38 -16.26 4.59
N HIS A 495 4.96 -16.75 3.49
CA HIS A 495 4.51 -18.01 2.84
C HIS A 495 4.60 -19.23 3.77
N SER A 496 5.66 -19.31 4.57
CA SER A 496 5.84 -20.42 5.52
C SER A 496 4.86 -20.35 6.70
N LEU A 497 4.55 -19.14 7.18
CA LEU A 497 3.52 -18.90 8.20
C LEU A 497 2.11 -19.23 7.66
N VAL A 498 1.78 -18.79 6.44
CA VAL A 498 0.53 -19.15 5.77
C VAL A 498 0.37 -20.66 5.70
N ARG A 499 1.43 -21.36 5.27
CA ARG A 499 1.42 -22.82 5.16
C ARG A 499 1.20 -23.52 6.50
N SER A 500 1.86 -23.07 7.57
CA SER A 500 1.68 -23.68 8.90
C SER A 500 0.28 -23.40 9.44
N THR A 501 -0.22 -22.17 9.35
CA THR A 501 -1.59 -21.83 9.77
C THR A 501 -2.65 -22.61 9.00
N MET A 502 -2.50 -22.81 7.69
CA MET A 502 -3.43 -23.63 6.90
C MET A 502 -3.51 -25.09 7.36
N LYS A 503 -2.42 -25.63 7.94
CA LYS A 503 -2.40 -26.99 8.51
C LYS A 503 -3.07 -27.03 9.88
N GLU A 504 -2.95 -25.95 10.65
CA GLU A 504 -3.48 -25.83 12.02
C GLU A 504 -4.98 -25.50 12.04
N VAL A 505 -5.48 -24.68 11.11
CA VAL A 505 -6.90 -24.32 11.04
C VAL A 505 -7.68 -25.45 10.35
N SER A 506 -8.57 -26.08 11.12
CA SER A 506 -9.46 -27.14 10.65
C SER A 506 -10.92 -26.71 10.67
N ASN A 507 -11.70 -27.32 9.79
CA ASN A 507 -13.15 -27.16 9.82
C ASN A 507 -13.72 -28.08 10.89
N LEU A 508 -14.29 -27.49 11.95
CA LEU A 508 -14.87 -28.17 13.11
C LEU A 508 -15.88 -29.27 12.74
N ASN A 509 -16.57 -29.14 11.60
CA ASN A 509 -17.58 -30.12 11.17
C ASN A 509 -16.99 -31.34 10.43
N THR A 510 -15.80 -31.22 9.86
CA THR A 510 -15.18 -32.27 9.02
C THR A 510 -13.85 -32.79 9.58
N GLY A 511 -13.25 -32.09 10.54
CA GLY A 511 -11.91 -32.41 11.07
C GLY A 511 -10.76 -32.14 10.09
N ALA A 512 -11.04 -31.96 8.80
CA ALA A 512 -10.05 -31.68 7.77
C ALA A 512 -9.50 -30.24 7.89
N SER A 513 -8.18 -30.10 7.74
CA SER A 513 -7.53 -28.80 7.67
C SER A 513 -7.82 -28.11 6.34
N ILE A 514 -7.69 -26.77 6.30
CA ILE A 514 -7.73 -26.03 5.02
C ILE A 514 -6.71 -26.65 4.05
N PHE A 515 -5.52 -27.00 4.56
CA PHE A 515 -4.46 -27.63 3.78
C PHE A 515 -4.87 -28.99 3.18
N SER A 516 -5.47 -29.89 3.97
CA SER A 516 -5.82 -31.23 3.51
C SER A 516 -6.95 -31.25 2.47
N ARG A 517 -7.79 -30.20 2.44
CA ARG A 517 -8.91 -30.09 1.50
C ARG A 517 -8.48 -29.64 0.10
N LEU A 518 -7.33 -28.95 -0.01
CA LEU A 518 -7.02 -28.12 -1.17
C LEU A 518 -5.73 -28.50 -1.90
N THR A 519 -4.95 -29.47 -1.40
CA THR A 519 -3.59 -29.66 -1.91
C THR A 519 -3.15 -31.13 -1.99
N ASP A 520 -2.86 -31.57 -3.22
CA ASP A 520 -1.77 -32.52 -3.51
C ASP A 520 -0.42 -31.78 -3.49
N ASN A 521 0.70 -32.49 -3.72
CA ASN A 521 2.11 -32.11 -3.54
C ASN A 521 2.59 -30.67 -3.91
N ASN A 522 1.81 -29.81 -4.57
CA ASN A 522 2.18 -28.44 -4.96
C ASN A 522 1.16 -27.35 -4.49
N TRP A 523 1.13 -27.08 -3.19
CA TRP A 523 0.21 -26.08 -2.60
C TRP A 523 0.43 -24.64 -3.09
N GLU A 524 1.69 -24.24 -3.37
CA GLU A 524 2.03 -22.86 -3.72
C GLU A 524 1.27 -22.42 -4.98
N SER A 525 1.20 -23.26 -6.03
CA SER A 525 0.48 -22.93 -7.26
C SER A 525 -1.05 -22.90 -7.11
N ASN A 526 -1.58 -23.67 -6.16
CA ASN A 526 -3.02 -23.82 -5.99
C ASN A 526 -3.59 -22.71 -5.10
N VAL A 527 -2.80 -22.20 -4.16
CA VAL A 527 -3.26 -21.29 -3.10
C VAL A 527 -2.71 -19.88 -3.30
N LEU A 528 -1.43 -19.73 -3.66
CA LEU A 528 -0.82 -18.40 -3.73
C LEU A 528 -1.22 -17.69 -5.03
N GLU A 529 -1.58 -16.42 -4.90
CA GLU A 529 -1.85 -15.51 -6.02
C GLU A 529 -1.06 -14.19 -5.85
N PRO A 530 -0.73 -13.48 -6.93
CA PRO A 530 -0.05 -12.19 -6.81
C PRO A 530 -0.98 -11.17 -6.14
N LEU A 531 -0.38 -10.29 -5.36
CA LEU A 531 -1.10 -9.19 -4.74
C LEU A 531 -1.36 -8.11 -5.79
N LYS A 532 -2.62 -7.71 -5.96
CA LYS A 532 -3.09 -6.84 -7.06
C LYS A 532 -3.37 -5.42 -6.56
N LEU A 533 -3.38 -4.46 -7.47
CA LEU A 533 -3.59 -3.04 -7.15
C LEU A 533 -4.92 -2.79 -6.43
N ASP A 534 -5.99 -3.48 -6.80
CA ASP A 534 -7.34 -3.36 -6.21
C ASP A 534 -7.47 -3.90 -4.77
N ASN A 535 -6.36 -4.31 -4.15
CA ASN A 535 -6.33 -4.86 -2.79
C ASN A 535 -5.69 -3.88 -1.82
N ALA A 536 -6.34 -3.61 -0.67
CA ALA A 536 -5.82 -2.72 0.36
C ALA A 536 -4.48 -3.17 0.97
N ALA A 537 -4.06 -4.43 0.80
CA ALA A 537 -2.72 -4.90 1.16
C ALA A 537 -1.60 -4.42 0.21
N TYR A 538 -1.95 -4.01 -1.01
CA TYR A 538 -1.00 -3.63 -2.05
C TYR A 538 -0.18 -2.38 -1.71
N PRO A 539 -0.76 -1.28 -1.22
CA PRO A 539 0.02 -0.11 -0.87
C PRO A 539 0.87 -0.35 0.39
N PHE A 540 0.42 -1.19 1.34
CA PHE A 540 1.26 -1.58 2.47
C PHE A 540 2.56 -2.26 2.01
N LEU A 541 2.48 -3.20 1.08
CA LEU A 541 3.64 -3.89 0.52
C LEU A 541 4.47 -2.99 -0.40
N THR A 542 3.82 -2.37 -1.38
CA THR A 542 4.52 -1.79 -2.54
C THR A 542 4.90 -0.33 -2.38
N PHE A 543 4.18 0.42 -1.54
CA PHE A 543 4.46 1.83 -1.23
C PHE A 543 5.23 1.96 0.11
N SER A 544 4.78 1.24 1.14
CA SER A 544 5.35 1.33 2.50
C SER A 544 6.39 0.26 2.83
N GLY A 545 6.50 -0.83 2.06
CA GLY A 545 7.48 -1.90 2.33
C GLY A 545 7.15 -2.70 3.59
N ILE A 546 5.86 -2.94 3.84
CA ILE A 546 5.35 -3.69 4.98
C ILE A 546 4.85 -5.06 4.48
N PRO A 547 5.35 -6.18 5.04
CA PRO A 547 4.92 -7.52 4.66
C PRO A 547 3.42 -7.69 4.86
N SER A 548 2.69 -7.95 3.77
CA SER A 548 1.23 -7.93 3.78
C SER A 548 0.63 -9.24 3.30
N ILE A 549 -0.56 -9.57 3.81
CA ILE A 549 -1.37 -10.71 3.41
C ILE A 549 -2.82 -10.31 3.17
N SER A 550 -3.41 -10.87 2.12
CA SER A 550 -4.84 -10.91 1.86
C SER A 550 -5.21 -12.35 1.50
N PHE A 551 -6.38 -12.81 1.92
CA PHE A 551 -6.82 -14.18 1.67
C PHE A 551 -8.33 -14.19 1.44
N ARG A 552 -8.81 -15.23 0.75
CA ARG A 552 -10.24 -15.39 0.48
C ARG A 552 -10.62 -16.84 0.28
N PHE A 553 -11.80 -17.21 0.77
CA PHE A 553 -12.53 -18.37 0.27
C PHE A 553 -13.23 -17.96 -1.01
N SER A 554 -12.90 -18.61 -2.12
CA SER A 554 -13.43 -18.28 -3.45
C SER A 554 -13.69 -19.55 -4.23
N ASP A 555 -14.56 -19.46 -5.24
CA ASP A 555 -14.69 -20.53 -6.24
C ASP A 555 -13.74 -20.26 -7.42
N ASN A 556 -13.84 -21.05 -8.50
CA ASN A 556 -12.98 -20.88 -9.68
C ASN A 556 -13.28 -19.61 -10.50
N SER A 557 -14.41 -18.95 -10.22
CA SER A 557 -14.84 -17.69 -10.82
C SER A 557 -14.76 -16.54 -9.81
N ASP A 558 -14.54 -15.33 -10.32
CA ASP A 558 -14.64 -14.10 -9.51
C ASP A 558 -16.08 -13.93 -9.00
N TYR A 559 -16.23 -13.30 -7.82
CA TYR A 559 -17.54 -13.04 -7.23
C TYR A 559 -18.31 -12.01 -8.07
N PRO A 560 -19.50 -12.36 -8.59
CA PRO A 560 -20.15 -11.54 -9.62
C PRO A 560 -20.87 -10.30 -9.07
N TYR A 561 -21.07 -10.21 -7.77
CA TYR A 561 -21.89 -9.16 -7.15
C TYR A 561 -21.08 -8.01 -6.54
N PHE A 562 -19.74 -8.04 -6.62
CA PHE A 562 -18.92 -6.91 -6.17
C PHE A 562 -19.27 -5.63 -6.91
N GLY A 563 -19.36 -4.52 -6.17
CA GLY A 563 -19.77 -3.23 -6.72
C GLY A 563 -21.20 -3.22 -7.25
N THR A 564 -22.06 -4.13 -6.78
CA THR A 564 -23.48 -4.18 -7.18
C THR A 564 -24.42 -4.06 -5.97
N THR A 565 -25.67 -3.62 -6.19
CA THR A 565 -26.71 -3.59 -5.15
C THR A 565 -27.18 -4.98 -4.73
N LEU A 566 -26.74 -6.02 -5.46
CA LEU A 566 -27.02 -7.42 -5.19
C LEU A 566 -25.97 -8.08 -4.30
N ASP A 567 -24.96 -7.35 -3.79
CA ASP A 567 -24.06 -7.85 -2.75
C ASP A 567 -24.77 -7.95 -1.38
N THR A 568 -25.70 -8.90 -1.29
CA THR A 568 -26.54 -9.16 -0.12
C THR A 568 -26.18 -10.49 0.54
N LEU A 569 -26.58 -10.64 1.81
CA LEU A 569 -26.45 -11.91 2.52
C LEU A 569 -27.10 -13.07 1.75
N ASP A 570 -28.27 -12.86 1.13
CA ASP A 570 -28.98 -13.91 0.39
C ASP A 570 -28.17 -14.42 -0.82
N LYS A 571 -27.59 -13.50 -1.60
CA LYS A 571 -26.76 -13.87 -2.76
C LYS A 571 -25.45 -14.53 -2.34
N LEU A 572 -24.81 -14.04 -1.28
CA LEU A 572 -23.61 -14.70 -0.72
C LEU A 572 -23.93 -16.09 -0.16
N THR A 573 -25.10 -16.24 0.46
CA THR A 573 -25.61 -17.51 0.99
C THR A 573 -25.83 -18.52 -0.13
N GLN A 574 -26.37 -18.09 -1.27
CA GLN A 574 -26.51 -18.92 -2.47
C GLN A 574 -25.13 -19.37 -3.01
N VAL A 575 -24.17 -18.44 -3.14
CA VAL A 575 -22.83 -18.73 -3.68
C VAL A 575 -22.05 -19.69 -2.76
N THR A 576 -22.16 -19.52 -1.44
CA THR A 576 -21.42 -20.33 -0.47
C THR A 576 -22.12 -21.63 -0.09
N GLY A 577 -23.34 -21.88 -0.58
CA GLY A 577 -24.15 -23.05 -0.22
C GLY A 577 -24.55 -23.08 1.26
N ASN A 578 -25.05 -21.95 1.79
CA ASN A 578 -25.48 -21.76 3.18
C ASN A 578 -24.36 -21.88 4.24
N LYS A 579 -23.11 -21.57 3.87
CA LYS A 579 -21.94 -21.73 4.76
C LYS A 579 -21.26 -20.42 5.15
N VAL A 580 -21.90 -19.26 4.91
CA VAL A 580 -21.31 -17.93 5.18
C VAL A 580 -20.72 -17.82 6.59
N SER A 581 -21.51 -18.10 7.63
CA SER A 581 -21.05 -17.97 9.04
C SER A 581 -19.94 -18.97 9.39
N GLN A 582 -19.99 -20.18 8.82
CA GLN A 582 -18.95 -21.21 9.03
C GLN A 582 -17.63 -20.81 8.35
N LEU A 583 -17.68 -20.37 7.10
CA LEU A 583 -16.50 -19.90 6.36
C LEU A 583 -15.91 -18.65 7.01
N THR A 584 -16.76 -17.74 7.50
CA THR A 584 -16.34 -16.54 8.22
C THR A 584 -15.64 -16.88 9.53
N GLN A 585 -16.14 -17.88 10.27
CA GLN A 585 -15.46 -18.38 11.47
C GLN A 585 -14.06 -18.93 11.16
N ILE A 586 -13.95 -19.75 10.11
CA ILE A 586 -12.66 -20.32 9.68
C ILE A 586 -11.71 -19.20 9.22
N ALA A 587 -12.21 -18.22 8.46
CA ALA A 587 -11.46 -17.04 8.05
C ALA A 587 -10.94 -16.24 9.25
N ALA A 588 -11.79 -16.03 10.26
CA ALA A 588 -11.41 -15.35 11.51
C ALA A 588 -10.36 -16.14 12.29
N GLN A 589 -10.47 -17.47 12.37
CA GLN A 589 -9.44 -18.30 13.00
C GLN A 589 -8.11 -18.22 12.24
N PHE A 590 -8.13 -18.25 10.91
CA PHE A 590 -6.94 -18.12 10.08
C PHE A 590 -6.25 -16.76 10.29
N ALA A 591 -6.99 -15.66 10.15
CA ALA A 591 -6.44 -14.32 10.41
C ALA A 591 -5.94 -14.17 11.87
N GLY A 592 -6.74 -14.62 12.83
CA GLY A 592 -6.40 -14.55 14.26
C GLY A 592 -5.14 -15.35 14.60
N GLN A 593 -4.95 -16.55 14.04
CA GLN A 593 -3.72 -17.32 14.27
C GLN A 593 -2.48 -16.65 13.65
N ILE A 594 -2.59 -16.08 12.45
CA ILE A 594 -1.49 -15.29 11.86
C ILE A 594 -1.15 -14.11 12.76
N VAL A 595 -2.17 -13.37 13.21
CA VAL A 595 -2.00 -12.22 14.11
C VAL A 595 -1.30 -12.62 15.39
N LEU A 596 -1.87 -13.61 16.09
CA LEU A 596 -1.38 -14.05 17.39
C LEU A 596 0.04 -14.59 17.26
N ARG A 597 0.37 -15.33 16.20
CA ARG A 597 1.73 -15.86 16.03
C ARG A 597 2.77 -14.75 15.93
N LEU A 598 2.47 -13.69 15.19
CA LEU A 598 3.42 -12.59 14.99
C LEU A 598 3.56 -11.68 16.23
N VAL A 599 2.61 -11.68 17.16
CA VAL A 599 2.70 -10.89 18.41
C VAL A 599 3.08 -11.71 19.63
N HIS A 600 2.99 -13.02 19.58
CA HIS A 600 3.27 -13.94 20.68
C HIS A 600 4.77 -14.28 20.79
N ASP A 601 5.36 -14.70 19.67
CA ASP A 601 6.71 -15.26 19.63
C ASP A 601 7.81 -14.19 19.81
N HIS A 602 8.93 -14.59 20.40
CA HIS A 602 10.13 -13.76 20.54
C HIS A 602 10.64 -13.24 19.19
N LEU A 603 10.62 -14.09 18.16
CA LEU A 603 11.04 -13.74 16.81
C LEU A 603 9.85 -13.63 15.88
N LEU A 604 9.93 -12.71 14.92
CA LEU A 604 8.99 -12.62 13.81
C LEU A 604 9.15 -13.86 12.92
N GLN A 605 8.07 -14.66 12.80
CA GLN A 605 8.05 -15.85 11.93
C GLN A 605 8.00 -15.47 10.44
N MET A 606 9.13 -14.98 9.92
CA MET A 606 9.30 -14.58 8.52
C MET A 606 10.37 -15.39 7.82
N ASP A 607 10.05 -15.92 6.64
CA ASP A 607 10.95 -16.77 5.86
C ASP A 607 11.72 -15.95 4.81
N LEU A 608 12.91 -15.51 5.21
CA LEU A 608 13.80 -14.70 4.37
C LEU A 608 14.26 -15.44 3.11
N ALA A 609 14.31 -16.78 3.15
CA ALA A 609 14.79 -17.60 2.04
C ALA A 609 13.76 -17.69 0.89
N LYS A 610 12.49 -17.35 1.14
CA LYS A 610 11.47 -17.33 0.07
C LYS A 610 11.77 -16.29 -1.01
N TYR A 611 12.40 -15.18 -0.63
CA TYR A 611 12.83 -14.15 -1.58
C TYR A 611 13.87 -14.66 -2.58
N ASP A 612 14.73 -15.58 -2.17
CA ASP A 612 15.73 -16.15 -3.06
C ASP A 612 15.10 -16.76 -4.33
N LYS A 613 13.99 -17.51 -4.17
CA LYS A 613 13.29 -18.16 -5.29
C LYS A 613 12.69 -17.11 -6.23
N VAL A 614 12.08 -16.06 -5.66
CA VAL A 614 11.46 -14.95 -6.42
C VAL A 614 12.51 -14.19 -7.22
N ILE A 615 13.62 -13.80 -6.59
CA ILE A 615 14.72 -13.08 -7.25
C ILE A 615 15.33 -13.96 -8.35
N ARG A 616 15.68 -15.21 -8.05
CA ARG A 616 16.29 -16.13 -9.03
C ARG A 616 15.40 -16.37 -10.26
N THR A 617 14.09 -16.39 -10.08
CA THR A 617 13.14 -16.57 -11.19
C THR A 617 13.19 -15.39 -12.16
N HIS A 618 13.14 -14.15 -11.64
CA HIS A 618 13.27 -12.95 -12.46
C HIS A 618 14.66 -12.89 -13.14
N LEU A 619 15.73 -13.16 -12.39
CA LEU A 619 17.09 -13.14 -12.95
C LEU A 619 17.30 -14.16 -14.07
N ALA A 620 16.70 -15.35 -13.96
CA ALA A 620 16.76 -16.35 -15.02
C ALA A 620 16.09 -15.84 -16.31
N GLN A 621 14.94 -15.17 -16.19
CA GLN A 621 14.23 -14.57 -17.31
C GLN A 621 15.02 -13.41 -17.93
N ILE A 622 15.57 -12.51 -17.10
CA ILE A 622 16.36 -11.36 -17.56
C ILE A 622 17.63 -11.87 -18.25
N ASN A 623 18.34 -12.85 -17.69
CA ASN A 623 19.54 -13.43 -18.28
C ASN A 623 19.27 -14.09 -19.64
N LEU A 624 18.12 -14.76 -19.79
CA LEU A 624 17.71 -15.34 -21.06
C LEU A 624 17.49 -14.26 -22.13
N ARG A 625 16.76 -13.19 -21.80
CA ARG A 625 16.51 -12.06 -22.73
C ARG A 625 17.78 -11.29 -23.05
N PHE A 626 18.61 -11.04 -22.04
CA PHE A 626 19.91 -10.38 -22.14
C PHE A 626 20.84 -11.11 -23.11
N LYS A 627 21.04 -12.42 -22.93
CA LYS A 627 21.90 -13.22 -23.82
C LYS A 627 21.39 -13.27 -25.25
N ASN A 628 20.08 -13.37 -25.42
CA ASN A 628 19.47 -13.34 -26.76
C ASN A 628 19.77 -12.02 -27.46
N LEU A 629 19.56 -10.88 -26.79
CA LEU A 629 19.87 -9.56 -27.33
C LEU A 629 21.35 -9.35 -27.62
N GLN A 630 22.24 -9.77 -26.72
CA GLN A 630 23.68 -9.65 -26.92
C GLN A 630 24.17 -10.43 -28.16
N ASN A 631 23.50 -11.54 -28.51
CA ASN A 631 23.81 -12.32 -29.70
C ASN A 631 23.18 -11.76 -31.00
N THR A 632 22.03 -11.10 -30.90
CA THR A 632 21.21 -10.71 -32.06
C THR A 632 21.33 -9.24 -32.44
N ASN A 633 21.60 -8.35 -31.48
CA ASN A 633 21.67 -6.92 -31.70
C ASN A 633 23.13 -6.42 -31.64
N PRO A 634 23.71 -5.97 -32.77
CA PRO A 634 25.08 -5.46 -32.82
C PRO A 634 25.31 -4.19 -31.98
N GLN A 635 24.26 -3.41 -31.73
CA GLN A 635 24.32 -2.18 -30.95
C GLN A 635 24.31 -2.44 -29.44
N PHE A 636 23.98 -3.66 -29.01
CA PHE A 636 24.00 -4.02 -27.60
C PHE A 636 25.46 -4.20 -27.14
N PRO A 637 25.91 -3.51 -26.07
CA PRO A 637 27.30 -3.55 -25.67
C PRO A 637 27.72 -4.94 -25.23
N LYS A 638 28.83 -5.37 -25.81
CA LYS A 638 29.49 -6.63 -25.44
C LYS A 638 30.14 -6.58 -24.06
N ASN A 639 30.39 -5.39 -23.51
CA ASN A 639 31.02 -5.21 -22.19
C ASN A 639 30.02 -5.20 -21.03
N LEU A 640 28.71 -5.02 -21.28
CA LEU A 640 27.71 -5.14 -20.22
C LEU A 640 27.58 -6.61 -19.83
N THR A 641 27.62 -6.90 -18.52
CA THR A 641 27.56 -8.28 -18.02
C THR A 641 26.54 -8.42 -16.89
N MET A 642 26.01 -9.63 -16.73
CA MET A 642 25.14 -10.00 -15.62
C MET A 642 25.89 -10.24 -14.30
N LYS A 643 27.22 -10.05 -14.27
CA LYS A 643 28.08 -10.46 -13.15
C LYS A 643 27.64 -9.81 -11.84
N TRP A 644 27.43 -8.49 -11.82
CA TRP A 644 27.04 -7.77 -10.59
C TRP A 644 25.63 -8.10 -10.13
N LEU A 645 24.67 -8.23 -11.05
CA LEU A 645 23.31 -8.61 -10.70
C LEU A 645 23.23 -10.03 -10.10
N MET A 646 23.99 -10.97 -10.67
CA MET A 646 24.13 -12.33 -10.13
C MET A 646 24.86 -12.33 -8.78
N SER A 647 25.88 -11.49 -8.63
CA SER A 647 26.60 -11.31 -7.36
C SER A 647 25.68 -10.78 -6.27
N ALA A 648 24.87 -9.74 -6.55
CA ALA A 648 23.91 -9.17 -5.62
C ALA A 648 22.87 -10.18 -5.13
N SER A 649 22.33 -11.01 -6.04
CA SER A 649 21.44 -12.11 -5.65
C SER A 649 22.15 -13.17 -4.80
N GLY A 650 23.42 -13.47 -5.11
CA GLY A 650 24.26 -14.33 -4.29
C GLY A 650 24.50 -13.77 -2.89
N SER A 651 24.77 -12.47 -2.78
CA SER A 651 24.95 -11.74 -1.52
C SER A 651 23.70 -11.82 -0.65
N TYR A 652 22.52 -11.55 -1.23
CA TYR A 652 21.25 -11.69 -0.51
C TYR A 652 21.05 -13.13 -0.02
N SER A 653 21.30 -14.12 -0.87
CA SER A 653 21.15 -15.55 -0.54
C SER A 653 22.13 -16.02 0.56
N ARG A 654 23.31 -15.40 0.66
CA ARG A 654 24.24 -15.64 1.79
C ARG A 654 23.77 -14.95 3.06
N ALA A 655 23.36 -13.68 2.98
CA ALA A 655 22.87 -12.92 4.12
C ALA A 655 21.61 -13.56 4.75
N SER A 656 20.67 -14.01 3.92
CA SER A 656 19.43 -14.67 4.37
C SER A 656 19.71 -15.99 5.09
N ARG A 657 20.63 -16.83 4.59
CA ARG A 657 21.08 -18.05 5.29
C ARG A 657 21.92 -17.75 6.54
N GLY A 658 22.73 -16.70 6.49
CA GLY A 658 23.50 -16.21 7.63
C GLY A 658 22.61 -15.86 8.81
N MET A 659 21.45 -15.23 8.57
CA MET A 659 20.46 -14.94 9.61
C MET A 659 19.95 -16.19 10.33
N ALA A 660 19.75 -17.31 9.64
CA ALA A 660 19.36 -18.56 10.30
C ALA A 660 20.44 -19.03 11.28
N SER A 661 21.72 -18.87 10.92
CA SER A 661 22.85 -19.20 11.81
C SER A 661 22.95 -18.23 12.99
N VAL A 662 22.69 -16.93 12.77
CA VAL A 662 22.63 -15.93 13.84
C VAL A 662 21.54 -16.30 14.85
N ILE A 663 20.33 -16.63 14.37
CA ILE A 663 19.21 -17.03 15.23
C ILE A 663 19.55 -18.27 16.06
N LEU A 664 20.13 -19.31 15.45
CA LEU A 664 20.50 -20.55 16.14
C LEU A 664 21.57 -20.36 17.23
N ASN A 665 22.49 -19.40 17.02
CA ASN A 665 23.59 -19.14 17.94
C ASN A 665 23.29 -18.01 18.94
N SER A 666 22.09 -17.43 18.91
CA SER A 666 21.70 -16.32 19.79
C SER A 666 20.89 -16.80 20.99
N ASN A 667 21.02 -16.11 22.12
CA ASN A 667 20.15 -16.34 23.28
C ASN A 667 18.78 -15.68 23.03
N LEU A 668 17.73 -16.47 22.82
CA LEU A 668 16.39 -15.97 22.54
C LEU A 668 15.61 -15.50 23.78
N GLU A 669 16.15 -15.74 24.97
CA GLU A 669 15.61 -15.18 26.21
C GLU A 669 16.06 -13.72 26.44
N ASP A 670 17.08 -13.27 25.71
CA ASP A 670 17.52 -11.88 25.70
C ASP A 670 16.61 -11.05 24.79
N VAL A 671 15.86 -10.13 25.40
CA VAL A 671 14.92 -9.24 24.74
C VAL A 671 15.61 -8.31 23.74
N GLU A 672 16.78 -7.77 24.08
CA GLU A 672 17.50 -6.84 23.22
C GLU A 672 18.08 -7.57 22.00
N MET A 673 18.61 -8.78 22.20
CA MET A 673 19.08 -9.61 21.09
C MET A 673 17.93 -9.95 20.13
N CYS A 674 16.77 -10.37 20.65
CA CYS A 674 15.59 -10.62 19.84
C CYS A 674 15.14 -9.37 19.09
N ARG A 675 15.19 -8.20 19.73
CA ARG A 675 14.84 -6.91 19.11
C ARG A 675 15.74 -6.57 17.93
N VAL A 676 17.06 -6.72 18.08
CA VAL A 676 18.03 -6.51 16.98
C VAL A 676 17.78 -7.47 15.81
N ILE A 677 17.51 -8.75 16.09
CA ILE A 677 17.18 -9.73 15.04
C ILE A 677 15.88 -9.37 14.33
N ASN A 678 14.83 -9.00 15.08
CA ASN A 678 13.54 -8.61 14.52
C ASN A 678 13.64 -7.34 13.67
N ASP A 679 14.39 -6.34 14.12
CA ASP A 679 14.61 -5.11 13.36
C ASP A 679 15.32 -5.40 12.03
N ARG A 680 16.30 -6.33 12.01
CA ARG A 680 16.94 -6.80 10.76
C ARG A 680 15.94 -7.48 9.84
N ILE A 681 15.08 -8.36 10.36
CA ILE A 681 14.02 -9.02 9.59
C ILE A 681 13.07 -7.98 8.97
N MET A 682 12.64 -6.99 9.76
CA MET A 682 11.74 -5.93 9.30
C MET A 682 12.33 -5.07 8.17
N THR A 683 13.66 -4.93 8.10
CA THR A 683 14.30 -4.13 7.03
C THR A 683 14.19 -4.77 5.64
N VAL A 684 14.02 -6.09 5.55
CA VAL A 684 14.10 -6.83 4.28
C VAL A 684 13.09 -6.33 3.27
N GLU A 685 11.81 -6.25 3.66
CA GLU A 685 10.72 -5.81 2.78
C GLU A 685 10.91 -4.36 2.33
N ARG A 686 11.23 -3.48 3.29
CA ARG A 686 11.48 -2.06 3.03
C ARG A 686 12.64 -1.84 2.07
N ASN A 687 13.70 -2.62 2.18
CA ASN A 687 14.90 -2.44 1.36
C ASN A 687 14.72 -2.92 -0.09
N PHE A 688 13.60 -3.59 -0.40
CA PHE A 688 13.19 -3.85 -1.78
C PHE A 688 12.39 -2.72 -2.42
N LEU A 689 12.06 -1.65 -1.66
CA LEU A 689 11.61 -0.40 -2.26
C LEU A 689 12.79 0.31 -2.91
N SER A 690 12.67 0.64 -4.20
CA SER A 690 13.69 1.42 -4.89
C SER A 690 13.84 2.79 -4.19
N PRO A 691 15.04 3.13 -3.70
CA PRO A 691 15.31 4.44 -3.11
C PRO A 691 15.54 5.53 -4.18
N TYR A 692 15.57 5.15 -5.45
CA TYR A 692 15.97 6.02 -6.57
C TYR A 692 14.80 6.65 -7.32
N VAL A 693 13.56 6.37 -6.91
CA VAL A 693 12.35 6.93 -7.50
C VAL A 693 11.51 7.66 -6.45
N SER A 694 10.92 8.77 -6.84
CA SER A 694 10.07 9.58 -5.97
C SER A 694 8.75 8.87 -5.69
N PRO A 695 8.31 8.75 -4.42
CA PRO A 695 6.98 8.23 -4.07
C PRO A 695 5.82 9.01 -4.70
N ARG A 696 6.05 10.29 -5.06
CA ARG A 696 5.06 11.14 -5.74
C ARG A 696 4.87 10.74 -7.20
N GLU A 697 5.94 10.35 -7.89
CA GLU A 697 5.91 10.02 -9.32
C GLU A 697 5.64 8.52 -9.54
N SER A 698 6.17 7.68 -8.67
CA SER A 698 6.06 6.23 -8.73
C SER A 698 5.84 5.69 -7.31
N PRO A 699 4.60 5.73 -6.79
CA PRO A 699 4.31 5.32 -5.41
C PRO A 699 4.66 3.85 -5.14
N PHE A 700 4.43 2.96 -6.11
CA PHE A 700 4.63 1.52 -5.96
C PHE A 700 6.09 1.11 -6.22
N ARG A 701 6.98 1.50 -5.31
CA ARG A 701 8.45 1.45 -5.45
C ARG A 701 9.07 0.07 -5.31
N HIS A 702 8.33 -0.93 -4.86
CA HIS A 702 8.86 -2.28 -4.63
C HIS A 702 9.35 -2.95 -5.91
N ILE A 703 10.64 -3.27 -6.03
CA ILE A 703 11.24 -3.71 -7.31
C ILE A 703 10.70 -5.06 -7.81
N LEU A 704 10.14 -5.90 -6.93
CA LEU A 704 9.59 -7.22 -7.28
C LEU A 704 8.07 -7.23 -7.50
N PHE A 705 7.32 -6.32 -6.86
CA PHE A 705 5.85 -6.41 -6.74
C PHE A 705 5.13 -5.08 -7.02
N GLY A 706 5.87 -3.99 -7.05
CA GLY A 706 5.37 -2.68 -7.45
C GLY A 706 5.18 -2.59 -8.96
N SER A 707 5.00 -1.37 -9.44
CA SER A 707 4.80 -1.07 -10.85
C SER A 707 5.66 0.13 -11.28
N GLY A 708 6.16 0.10 -12.51
CA GLY A 708 7.03 1.14 -13.06
C GLY A 708 8.35 0.61 -13.59
N SER A 709 9.14 1.51 -14.16
CA SER A 709 10.39 1.20 -14.87
C SER A 709 11.54 0.78 -13.94
N HIS A 710 11.45 1.08 -12.64
CA HIS A 710 12.40 0.65 -11.61
C HIS A 710 12.23 -0.81 -11.17
N THR A 711 11.18 -1.49 -11.63
CA THR A 711 10.89 -2.89 -11.26
C THR A 711 11.67 -3.88 -12.12
N LEU A 712 11.85 -5.11 -11.62
CA LEU A 712 12.45 -6.19 -12.41
C LEU A 712 11.58 -6.59 -13.60
N GLN A 713 10.26 -6.47 -13.48
CA GLN A 713 9.35 -6.65 -14.60
C GLN A 713 9.52 -5.53 -15.64
N GLY A 714 9.62 -4.27 -15.21
CA GLY A 714 9.92 -3.14 -16.10
C GLY A 714 11.23 -3.31 -16.87
N LEU A 715 12.25 -3.91 -16.23
CA LEU A 715 13.52 -4.25 -16.88
C LEU A 715 13.34 -5.34 -17.97
N LEU A 716 12.50 -6.35 -17.71
CA LEU A 716 12.14 -7.38 -18.70
C LEU A 716 11.39 -6.77 -19.89
N ASP A 717 10.41 -5.92 -19.61
CA ASP A 717 9.60 -5.25 -20.62
C ASP A 717 10.47 -4.35 -21.51
N HIS A 718 11.45 -3.66 -20.93
CA HIS A 718 12.42 -2.85 -21.67
C HIS A 718 13.34 -3.71 -22.55
N LEU A 719 13.81 -4.87 -22.07
CA LEU A 719 14.55 -5.81 -22.92
C LEU A 719 13.71 -6.32 -24.09
N ASP A 720 12.43 -6.64 -23.85
CA ASP A 720 11.51 -7.03 -24.92
C ASP A 720 11.25 -5.87 -25.91
N ALA A 721 11.23 -4.61 -25.44
CA ALA A 721 11.13 -3.42 -26.30
C ALA A 721 12.38 -3.20 -27.16
N LEU A 722 13.59 -3.36 -26.60
CA LEU A 722 14.87 -3.33 -27.31
C LEU A 722 14.95 -4.41 -28.40
N ARG A 723 14.38 -5.59 -28.16
CA ARG A 723 14.32 -6.66 -29.16
C ARG A 723 13.44 -6.29 -30.35
N SER A 724 12.32 -5.63 -30.09
CA SER A 724 11.33 -5.29 -31.12
C SER A 724 11.58 -3.92 -31.77
N ASN A 725 12.71 -3.24 -31.50
CA ASN A 725 13.04 -1.89 -31.96
C ASN A 725 11.87 -0.90 -31.78
N LYS A 726 11.20 -0.97 -30.62
CA LYS A 726 10.13 -0.03 -30.28
C LYS A 726 10.71 1.37 -30.00
N PRO A 727 9.93 2.46 -30.17
CA PRO A 727 10.40 3.82 -29.88
C PRO A 727 10.78 4.03 -28.40
N GLU A 728 10.24 3.22 -27.49
CA GLU A 728 10.57 3.23 -26.05
C GLU A 728 11.90 2.55 -25.71
N ALA A 729 12.58 1.95 -26.71
CA ALA A 729 13.81 1.20 -26.53
C ALA A 729 15.03 2.14 -26.44
N ASP A 730 15.33 2.62 -25.23
CA ASP A 730 16.50 3.43 -24.94
C ASP A 730 17.55 2.62 -24.15
N PHE A 731 18.68 2.40 -24.80
CA PHE A 731 19.78 1.65 -24.23
C PHE A 731 20.39 2.30 -22.98
N ALA A 732 20.57 3.63 -22.96
CA ALA A 732 21.17 4.32 -21.81
C ALA A 732 20.23 4.26 -20.59
N LEU A 733 18.93 4.39 -20.84
CA LEU A 733 17.90 4.20 -19.83
C LEU A 733 17.90 2.75 -19.29
N PHE A 734 18.03 1.74 -20.16
CA PHE A 734 18.13 0.34 -19.75
C PHE A 734 19.36 0.11 -18.83
N GLN A 735 20.53 0.64 -19.18
CA GLN A 735 21.74 0.52 -18.35
C GLN A 735 21.52 1.11 -16.95
N THR A 736 20.86 2.27 -16.89
CA THR A 736 20.55 2.94 -15.62
C THR A 736 19.61 2.07 -14.78
N GLN A 737 18.49 1.61 -15.36
CA GLN A 737 17.54 0.72 -14.68
C GLN A 737 18.20 -0.57 -14.17
N PHE A 738 19.05 -1.18 -15.01
CA PHE A 738 19.81 -2.37 -14.68
C PHE A 738 20.76 -2.16 -13.48
N ALA A 739 21.49 -1.04 -13.46
CA ALA A 739 22.40 -0.69 -12.38
C ALA A 739 21.63 -0.41 -11.07
N LEU A 740 20.55 0.37 -11.12
CA LEU A 740 19.74 0.72 -9.95
C LEU A 740 19.06 -0.53 -9.33
N ALA A 741 18.55 -1.45 -10.15
CA ALA A 741 18.00 -2.71 -9.68
C ALA A 741 19.06 -3.58 -8.99
N THR A 742 20.27 -3.63 -9.56
CA THR A 742 21.41 -4.34 -8.97
C THR A 742 21.79 -3.77 -7.60
N TRP A 743 21.91 -2.44 -7.49
CA TRP A 743 22.23 -1.80 -6.21
C TRP A 743 21.12 -1.93 -5.18
N THR A 744 19.85 -1.99 -5.59
CA THR A 744 18.74 -2.21 -4.65
C THR A 744 18.82 -3.60 -4.01
N ILE A 745 19.06 -4.65 -4.81
CA ILE A 745 19.23 -6.02 -4.29
C ILE A 745 20.47 -6.10 -3.38
N GLN A 746 21.59 -5.49 -3.79
CA GLN A 746 22.81 -5.48 -3.00
C GLN A 746 22.63 -4.69 -1.69
N GLY A 747 21.94 -3.55 -1.72
CA GLY A 747 21.63 -2.76 -0.52
C GLY A 747 20.78 -3.54 0.49
N CYS A 748 19.81 -4.32 0.00
CA CYS A 748 19.04 -5.23 0.84
C CYS A 748 19.94 -6.30 1.49
N ALA A 749 20.84 -6.92 0.72
CA ALA A 749 21.81 -7.88 1.26
C ALA A 749 22.72 -7.25 2.35
N ASN A 750 23.21 -6.04 2.10
CA ASN A 750 24.06 -5.27 3.01
C ASN A 750 23.38 -4.99 4.34
N SER A 751 22.15 -4.48 4.29
CA SER A 751 21.35 -4.22 5.49
C SER A 751 21.03 -5.50 6.26
N LEU A 752 20.81 -6.62 5.55
CA LEU A 752 20.45 -7.89 6.20
C LEU A 752 21.65 -8.54 6.91
N ALA A 753 22.87 -8.40 6.40
CA ALA A 753 24.06 -9.00 6.99
C ALA A 753 24.44 -8.41 8.36
N GLY A 754 23.98 -7.19 8.67
CA GLY A 754 24.16 -6.53 9.96
C GLY A 754 25.54 -5.88 10.10
N ASP A 755 26.62 -6.67 10.04
CA ASP A 755 27.99 -6.15 10.08
C ASP A 755 28.45 -5.74 8.68
N ILE A 756 28.90 -4.49 8.55
CA ILE A 756 29.45 -3.91 7.30
C ILE A 756 30.64 -4.73 6.77
N TRP A 757 31.34 -5.44 7.67
CA TRP A 757 32.54 -6.25 7.38
C TRP A 757 32.24 -7.72 7.07
N SER A 758 30.99 -8.17 7.24
CA SER A 758 30.61 -9.58 7.08
C SER A 758 30.30 -9.99 5.63
N LEU A 759 30.28 -9.01 4.72
CA LEU A 759 30.05 -9.23 3.30
C LEU A 759 31.34 -9.06 2.50
N ASP A 760 31.48 -9.93 1.52
CA ASP A 760 32.54 -9.85 0.51
C ASP A 760 32.30 -8.60 -0.33
N ASN A 761 33.01 -7.52 0.01
CA ASN A 761 32.91 -6.22 -0.65
C ASN A 761 33.75 -6.15 -1.94
N GLU A 762 34.39 -7.26 -2.35
CA GLU A 762 35.01 -7.40 -3.67
C GLU A 762 33.94 -7.61 -4.75
N ILE A 763 33.28 -6.51 -5.15
CA ILE A 763 32.34 -6.45 -6.28
C ILE A 763 33.06 -6.00 -7.56
#